data_AF-A0AAD7XRU7-F1
#
_entry.id   AF-A0AAD7XRU7-F1
#
_cell.length_a   1.000
_cell.length_b   1.000
_cell.length_c   1.000
_cell.angle_alpha   90.00
_cell.angle_beta   90.00
_cell.angle_gamma   90.00
#
_symmetry.space_group_name_H-M   'P 1'
#
loop_
_entity.id
_entity.type
_entity.pdbx_description
1 polymer ?
#
loop_
_entity_poly.entity_id
_entity_poly.type
_entity_poly.pdbx_seq_one_letter_code
_entity_poly.pdbx_strand_id
1 'polypeptide(L)'
;MRGAVLKKWVGAVRDRAGARNPRLTYVPTALYAANASSRLSPGQQRQKARRDAKQRRDEVCAALGRTCEAATLDLFDGSIEHGSWPRDASDAILSADCVFLDGGNTFWLRACLDAYWDLMRSTSAVYVGVSAGAIVAGTSVSTALWKGWDDETVAPPRDWAQEPGMGLVPYAIFPHYDDDDWGALVERRKVGLAEDLLLLDEHGGLVVDDDRGCYYHYPQTRRRHVRMSVDITNRGYVRVESEAPTVSYPRAAPVLDVESLRKPSEVEDTWERRIAVLGSTGSIGTQTLDFARARPDRFRVVALCAGSNFELLARQAIEFRDAVQIVGLSDASKAADLKEALGDLEVEVVVGPDAATACATARDADVVVTGVVGCAGLAPTVAAISAGKDIALANKETLIAGGPAILPLLKKHGVAMTPADSEHSAIFQCLQGVPAGALRKIILTASGGAFRDLSAEDLAAADPAWVRTKATTHPNWDMGAKITVDSATMMNKGLEVIEAHYLFGAAYDDIDVVVHPQSIIHSAVELQDNSVIAQCGWPDMRLPLLYSVSWPHRLRMPADQWERRFNFVELGSMTFKAPDNGKYPCIGLAYAAGRVGGTMTACLNAANEMANQMFRENTGLDYFDIPRVIEKAMDDHKADFLQAPTLDDIIHVDAWARDRVRREADDNLRAPRHHFVAK
;
A
#
# COMPACT_ATOMS: atom_id res chain seq x y z
N MET A 1 1.75 -4.88 25.27
CA MET A 1 1.99 -3.71 24.38
C MET A 1 3.23 -3.95 23.51
N ARG A 2 3.21 -3.66 22.21
CA ARG A 2 4.36 -3.79 21.28
C ARG A 2 4.41 -2.61 20.30
N GLY A 3 5.53 -2.45 19.57
CA GLY A 3 5.62 -1.56 18.41
C GLY A 3 5.47 -0.06 18.70
N ALA A 4 4.68 0.65 17.88
CA ALA A 4 4.54 2.10 17.94
C ALA A 4 3.78 2.62 19.17
N VAL A 5 2.82 1.86 19.70
CA VAL A 5 2.07 2.23 20.92
C VAL A 5 2.95 2.13 22.15
N LEU A 6 3.80 1.09 22.23
CA LEU A 6 4.84 1.01 23.26
C LEU A 6 5.75 2.25 23.24
N LYS A 7 6.18 2.70 22.05
CA LYS A 7 6.99 3.92 21.91
C LYS A 7 6.25 5.20 22.31
N LYS A 8 4.98 5.35 21.92
CA LYS A 8 4.16 6.54 22.26
C LYS A 8 3.85 6.60 23.76
N TRP A 9 3.46 5.49 24.35
CA TRP A 9 3.23 5.39 25.80
C TRP A 9 4.51 5.69 26.59
N VAL A 10 5.64 5.05 26.24
CA VAL A 10 6.94 5.33 26.89
C VAL A 10 7.32 6.81 26.72
N GLY A 11 7.05 7.40 25.56
CA GLY A 11 7.24 8.83 25.30
C GLY A 11 6.41 9.72 26.23
N ALA A 12 5.09 9.50 26.30
CA ALA A 12 4.18 10.30 27.13
C ALA A 12 4.53 10.23 28.63
N VAL A 13 4.87 9.04 29.12
CA VAL A 13 5.29 8.86 30.52
C VAL A 13 6.63 9.55 30.80
N ARG A 14 7.59 9.47 29.87
CA ARG A 14 8.89 10.14 30.03
C ARG A 14 8.79 11.65 29.93
N ASP A 15 7.96 12.18 29.03
CA ASP A 15 7.70 13.61 28.94
C ASP A 15 7.18 14.16 30.28
N ARG A 16 6.29 13.41 30.94
CA ARG A 16 5.71 13.76 32.23
C ARG A 16 6.72 13.69 33.38
N ALA A 17 7.53 12.64 33.40
CA ALA A 17 8.63 12.50 34.37
C ALA A 17 9.72 13.57 34.17
N GLY A 18 9.91 14.05 32.95
CA GLY A 18 10.96 15.00 32.57
C GLY A 18 12.35 14.37 32.76
N ALA A 19 13.21 15.05 33.51
CA ALA A 19 14.55 14.56 33.85
C ALA A 19 14.56 13.56 35.03
N ARG A 20 13.43 13.35 35.71
CA ARG A 20 13.30 12.39 36.82
C ARG A 20 13.06 10.98 36.29
N ASN A 21 13.29 9.99 37.16
CA ASN A 21 12.87 8.63 36.89
C ASN A 21 11.34 8.54 36.87
N PRO A 22 10.73 7.84 35.90
CA PRO A 22 9.29 7.66 35.88
C PRO A 22 8.78 6.91 37.10
N ARG A 23 7.69 7.41 37.67
CA ARG A 23 6.95 6.76 38.75
C ARG A 23 5.76 5.99 38.19
N LEU A 24 5.79 4.67 38.35
CA LEU A 24 4.74 3.75 37.94
C LEU A 24 3.92 3.31 39.15
N THR A 25 2.61 3.49 39.09
CA THR A 25 1.67 2.81 39.98
C THR A 25 1.06 1.64 39.21
N TYR A 26 1.51 0.43 39.55
CA TYR A 26 1.07 -0.80 38.91
C TYR A 26 -0.05 -1.46 39.74
N VAL A 27 -1.20 -1.62 39.12
CA VAL A 27 -2.37 -2.31 39.67
C VAL A 27 -2.41 -3.70 39.02
N PRO A 28 -2.04 -4.76 39.77
CA PRO A 28 -1.98 -6.11 39.26
C PRO A 28 -3.38 -6.65 39.04
N THR A 29 -3.43 -7.81 38.37
CA THR A 29 -4.69 -8.40 37.94
C THR A 29 -5.66 -8.63 39.11
N ALA A 30 -6.78 -7.92 39.06
CA ALA A 30 -7.88 -8.02 39.99
C ALA A 30 -8.46 -9.45 39.97
N LEU A 31 -8.13 -10.22 40.99
CA LEU A 31 -8.57 -11.59 41.26
C LEU A 31 -8.25 -12.65 40.17
N TYR A 32 -7.39 -13.60 40.53
CA TYR A 32 -7.45 -14.93 39.91
C TYR A 32 -8.65 -15.63 40.55
N ALA A 33 -9.79 -15.75 39.84
CA ALA A 33 -10.81 -16.71 40.24
C ALA A 33 -10.09 -18.05 40.40
N ALA A 34 -10.13 -18.65 41.59
CA ALA A 34 -9.45 -19.91 41.83
C ALA A 34 -9.97 -20.90 40.80
N ASN A 35 -9.13 -21.29 39.84
CA ASN A 35 -9.58 -22.18 38.79
C ASN A 35 -9.84 -23.53 39.45
N ALA A 36 -11.11 -23.93 39.56
CA ALA A 36 -11.52 -25.19 40.19
C ALA A 36 -10.90 -26.42 39.49
N SER A 37 -10.46 -26.27 38.23
CA SER A 37 -9.75 -27.30 37.47
C SER A 37 -8.22 -27.29 37.67
N SER A 38 -7.67 -26.34 38.43
CA SER A 38 -6.24 -26.22 38.70
C SER A 38 -5.79 -27.18 39.80
N ARG A 39 -4.64 -27.83 39.60
CA ARG A 39 -4.00 -28.71 40.60
C ARG A 39 -3.37 -27.94 41.78
N LEU A 40 -3.36 -26.60 41.73
CA LEU A 40 -2.79 -25.74 42.77
C LEU A 40 -3.84 -25.35 43.80
N SER A 41 -3.48 -25.35 45.09
CA SER A 41 -4.36 -24.83 46.14
C SER A 41 -4.63 -23.33 45.94
N PRO A 42 -5.74 -22.77 46.47
CA PRO A 42 -6.02 -21.33 46.38
C PRO A 42 -4.86 -20.45 46.86
N GLY A 43 -4.13 -20.87 47.91
CA GLY A 43 -2.93 -20.17 48.38
C GLY A 43 -1.77 -20.22 47.37
N GLN A 44 -1.55 -21.36 46.71
CA GLN A 44 -0.53 -21.49 45.67
C GLN A 44 -0.90 -20.72 44.39
N GLN A 45 -2.17 -20.67 44.03
CA GLN A 45 -2.65 -19.86 42.90
C GLN A 45 -2.43 -18.36 43.18
N ARG A 46 -2.71 -17.88 44.41
CA ARG A 46 -2.40 -16.51 44.84
C ARG A 46 -0.91 -16.21 44.79
N GLN A 47 -0.06 -17.10 45.30
CA GLN A 47 1.39 -16.90 45.26
C GLN A 47 1.93 -16.86 43.83
N LYS A 48 1.39 -17.69 42.93
CA LYS A 48 1.70 -17.65 41.50
C LYS A 48 1.26 -16.32 40.89
N ALA A 49 0.03 -15.86 41.14
CA ALA A 49 -0.48 -14.60 40.61
C ALA A 49 0.37 -13.40 41.06
N ARG A 50 0.79 -13.36 42.32
CA ARG A 50 1.72 -12.33 42.84
C ARG A 50 3.08 -12.34 42.13
N ARG A 51 3.63 -13.52 41.84
CA ARG A 51 4.89 -13.65 41.09
C ARG A 51 4.73 -13.19 39.64
N ASP A 52 3.64 -13.60 38.98
CA ASP A 52 3.36 -13.24 37.59
C ASP A 52 3.11 -11.72 37.48
N ALA A 53 2.41 -11.11 38.44
CA ALA A 53 2.21 -9.66 38.55
C ALA A 53 3.53 -8.90 38.75
N LYS A 54 4.41 -9.40 39.64
CA LYS A 54 5.75 -8.82 39.84
C LYS A 54 6.57 -8.84 38.55
N GLN A 55 6.54 -9.96 37.83
CA GLN A 55 7.25 -10.09 36.55
C GLN A 55 6.74 -9.06 35.53
N ARG A 56 5.42 -8.96 35.33
CA ARG A 56 4.84 -8.00 34.39
C ARG A 56 5.14 -6.56 34.76
N ARG A 57 5.05 -6.21 36.04
CA ARG A 57 5.47 -4.90 36.53
C ARG A 57 6.92 -4.62 36.17
N ASP A 58 7.82 -5.56 36.41
CA ASP A 58 9.25 -5.40 36.11
C ASP A 58 9.48 -5.25 34.59
N GLU A 59 8.69 -5.92 33.74
CA GLU A 59 8.69 -5.73 32.28
C GLU A 59 8.20 -4.33 31.87
N VAL A 60 7.12 -3.83 32.50
CA VAL A 60 6.60 -2.46 32.29
C VAL A 60 7.63 -1.41 32.72
N CYS A 61 8.25 -1.59 33.88
CA CYS A 61 9.36 -0.75 34.35
C CYS A 61 10.54 -0.78 33.38
N ALA A 62 10.94 -1.96 32.90
CA ALA A 62 12.02 -2.09 31.94
C ALA A 62 11.74 -1.34 30.63
N ALA A 63 10.49 -1.33 30.17
CA ALA A 63 10.07 -0.55 29.00
C ALA A 63 10.17 0.97 29.23
N LEU A 64 9.84 1.44 30.45
CA LEU A 64 9.98 2.85 30.83
C LEU A 64 11.45 3.24 31.06
N GLY A 65 12.31 2.29 31.44
CA GLY A 65 13.76 2.44 31.64
C GLY A 65 14.25 1.80 32.94
N ARG A 66 15.55 1.43 33.01
CA ARG A 66 16.16 0.67 34.14
C ARG A 66 16.09 1.34 35.52
N THR A 67 15.60 2.57 35.63
CA THR A 67 15.55 3.37 36.85
C THR A 67 14.12 3.76 37.28
N CYS A 68 13.08 3.19 36.66
CA CYS A 68 11.67 3.43 37.02
C CYS A 68 11.37 3.06 38.49
N GLU A 69 10.76 3.98 39.24
CA GLU A 69 10.25 3.73 40.59
C GLU A 69 8.83 3.14 40.47
N ALA A 70 8.57 1.96 41.03
CA ALA A 70 7.26 1.33 40.92
C ALA A 70 6.63 1.01 42.28
N ALA A 71 5.42 1.54 42.50
CA ALA A 71 4.52 1.12 43.55
C ALA A 71 3.57 0.02 43.02
N THR A 72 3.27 -0.98 43.84
CA THR A 72 2.31 -2.03 43.49
C THR A 72 1.11 -1.95 44.41
N LEU A 73 -0.05 -1.79 43.82
CA LEU A 73 -1.34 -1.72 44.49
C LEU A 73 -1.92 -3.14 44.62
N ASP A 74 -1.51 -3.91 45.63
CA ASP A 74 -1.90 -5.32 45.78
C ASP A 74 -3.42 -5.49 46.03
N LEU A 75 -4.12 -6.06 45.05
CA LEU A 75 -5.56 -6.35 45.06
C LEU A 75 -5.91 -7.81 45.43
N PHE A 76 -4.93 -8.63 45.85
CA PHE A 76 -5.08 -10.09 45.99
C PHE A 76 -5.65 -10.55 47.35
N ASP A 77 -5.52 -9.74 48.40
CA ASP A 77 -5.77 -10.18 49.79
C ASP A 77 -7.11 -9.69 50.40
N GLY A 78 -8.04 -9.19 49.57
CA GLY A 78 -9.47 -9.12 49.88
C GLY A 78 -9.85 -8.76 51.32
N SER A 79 -9.77 -7.48 51.68
CA SER A 79 -10.60 -6.90 52.75
C SER A 79 -11.44 -5.77 52.16
N ILE A 80 -12.41 -6.12 51.31
CA ILE A 80 -13.42 -5.16 50.83
C ILE A 80 -14.32 -4.67 51.98
N GLU A 81 -14.24 -5.27 53.17
CA GLU A 81 -15.11 -4.87 54.28
C GLU A 81 -14.90 -3.46 54.84
N HIS A 82 -13.79 -2.75 54.58
CA HIS A 82 -13.62 -1.42 55.19
C HIS A 82 -12.82 -0.38 54.39
N GLY A 83 -12.89 -0.34 53.06
CA GLY A 83 -12.34 0.80 52.30
C GLY A 83 -10.87 1.17 52.62
N SER A 84 -10.13 0.24 53.23
CA SER A 84 -8.81 0.50 53.81
C SER A 84 -7.78 -0.11 52.89
N TRP A 85 -7.57 0.57 51.78
CA TRP A 85 -6.32 0.47 51.06
C TRP A 85 -5.18 0.93 51.99
N PRO A 86 -3.92 0.52 51.73
CA PRO A 86 -2.78 1.13 52.41
C PRO A 86 -2.88 2.65 52.26
N ARG A 87 -2.63 3.43 53.33
CA ARG A 87 -2.63 4.91 53.27
C ARG A 87 -1.78 5.43 52.11
N ASP A 88 -0.76 4.67 51.75
CA ASP A 88 0.20 4.94 50.69
C ASP A 88 -0.40 4.78 49.26
N ALA A 89 -1.60 4.23 49.09
CA ALA A 89 -2.23 4.05 47.77
C ALA A 89 -2.66 5.38 47.14
N SER A 90 -3.18 6.30 47.95
CA SER A 90 -3.51 7.65 47.48
C SER A 90 -2.26 8.40 47.03
N ASP A 91 -1.19 8.32 47.84
CA ASP A 91 0.09 8.95 47.54
C ASP A 91 0.75 8.33 46.30
N ALA A 92 0.65 7.01 46.13
CA ALA A 92 1.14 6.32 44.94
C ALA A 92 0.40 6.77 43.67
N ILE A 93 -0.93 6.94 43.71
CA ILE A 93 -1.71 7.38 42.55
C ILE A 93 -1.46 8.86 42.23
N LEU A 94 -1.40 9.72 43.25
CA LEU A 94 -1.17 11.16 43.09
C LEU A 94 0.25 11.50 42.62
N SER A 95 1.23 10.69 42.99
CA SER A 95 2.63 10.92 42.63
C SER A 95 3.10 10.15 41.39
N ALA A 96 2.22 9.39 40.74
CA ALA A 96 2.54 8.61 39.56
C ALA A 96 2.67 9.49 38.30
N ASP A 97 3.64 9.16 37.45
CA ASP A 97 3.67 9.61 36.06
C ASP A 97 2.83 8.66 35.17
N CYS A 98 2.65 7.41 35.61
CA CYS A 98 1.84 6.41 34.93
C CYS A 98 1.08 5.52 35.92
N VAL A 99 -0.20 5.31 35.65
CA VAL A 99 -1.02 4.29 36.34
C VAL A 99 -1.31 3.17 35.35
N PHE A 100 -0.87 1.94 35.65
CA PHE A 100 -1.06 0.78 34.78
C PHE A 100 -2.00 -0.23 35.45
N LEU A 101 -3.18 -0.43 34.88
CA LEU A 101 -4.18 -1.42 35.30
C LEU A 101 -4.14 -2.63 34.38
N ASP A 102 -3.68 -3.75 34.93
CA ASP A 102 -3.66 -5.05 34.24
C ASP A 102 -5.07 -5.67 34.18
N GLY A 103 -5.22 -6.76 33.43
CA GLY A 103 -6.49 -7.50 33.25
C GLY A 103 -6.97 -8.23 34.51
N GLY A 104 -7.94 -9.14 34.38
CA GLY A 104 -8.54 -9.86 35.51
C GLY A 104 -10.06 -9.76 35.45
N ASN A 105 -10.70 -9.72 36.62
CA ASN A 105 -12.14 -9.56 36.73
C ASN A 105 -12.53 -8.08 36.86
N THR A 106 -13.35 -7.60 35.92
CA THR A 106 -13.82 -6.23 35.79
C THR A 106 -14.65 -5.78 36.99
N PHE A 107 -15.53 -6.64 37.51
CA PHE A 107 -16.41 -6.31 38.65
C PHE A 107 -15.62 -6.18 39.95
N TRP A 108 -14.63 -7.07 40.17
CA TRP A 108 -13.69 -6.93 41.29
C TRP A 108 -12.87 -5.65 41.20
N LEU A 109 -12.32 -5.37 40.01
CA LEU A 109 -11.51 -4.17 39.77
C LEU A 109 -12.34 -2.90 40.03
N ARG A 110 -13.56 -2.88 39.50
CA ARG A 110 -14.54 -1.80 39.70
C ARG A 110 -14.88 -1.59 41.17
N ALA A 111 -15.13 -2.67 41.92
CA ALA A 111 -15.47 -2.60 43.34
C ALA A 111 -14.28 -2.14 44.20
N CYS A 112 -13.07 -2.61 43.91
CA CYS A 112 -11.87 -2.23 44.66
C CYS A 112 -11.48 -0.77 44.45
N LEU A 113 -11.60 -0.29 43.21
CA LEU A 113 -11.20 1.07 42.82
C LEU A 113 -12.25 2.14 43.08
N ASP A 114 -13.43 1.78 43.58
CA ASP A 114 -14.56 2.68 43.79
C ASP A 114 -14.18 3.92 44.62
N ALA A 115 -13.40 3.74 45.69
CA ALA A 115 -12.93 4.82 46.55
C ALA A 115 -11.82 5.70 45.93
N TYR A 116 -11.25 5.29 44.80
CA TYR A 116 -10.07 5.90 44.16
C TYR A 116 -10.36 6.46 42.78
N TRP A 117 -11.58 6.33 42.28
CA TRP A 117 -11.96 6.84 40.96
C TRP A 117 -11.81 8.35 40.84
N ASP A 118 -12.29 9.11 41.80
CA ASP A 118 -12.09 10.57 41.82
C ASP A 118 -10.61 10.91 41.81
N LEU A 119 -9.81 10.14 42.56
CA LEU A 119 -8.37 10.33 42.63
C LEU A 119 -7.69 10.03 41.29
N MET A 120 -8.01 8.89 40.68
CA MET A 120 -7.49 8.45 39.38
C MET A 120 -7.99 9.31 38.21
N ARG A 121 -9.13 10.00 38.35
CA ARG A 121 -9.59 11.02 37.40
C ARG A 121 -8.92 12.37 37.61
N SER A 122 -8.57 12.70 38.85
CA SER A 122 -7.93 13.97 39.20
C SER A 122 -6.42 13.97 38.99
N THR A 123 -5.80 12.78 38.93
CA THR A 123 -4.38 12.66 38.62
C THR A 123 -4.14 12.99 37.16
N SER A 124 -3.02 13.65 36.90
CA SER A 124 -2.59 13.89 35.53
C SER A 124 -1.86 12.66 34.95
N ALA A 125 -1.57 11.63 35.75
CA ALA A 125 -0.80 10.45 35.32
C ALA A 125 -1.34 9.81 34.01
N VAL A 126 -0.42 9.31 33.17
CA VAL A 126 -0.81 8.56 31.98
C VAL A 126 -1.44 7.24 32.41
N TYR A 127 -2.71 7.03 32.06
CA TYR A 127 -3.43 5.80 32.38
C TYR A 127 -3.23 4.75 31.29
N VAL A 128 -2.99 3.51 31.70
CA VAL A 128 -2.93 2.35 30.79
C VAL A 128 -3.83 1.24 31.31
N GLY A 129 -4.81 0.84 30.51
CA GLY A 129 -5.74 -0.24 30.82
C GLY A 129 -5.63 -1.40 29.83
N VAL A 130 -5.52 -2.64 30.34
CA VAL A 130 -5.54 -3.86 29.53
C VAL A 130 -6.72 -4.74 29.96
N SER A 131 -7.48 -5.28 29.00
CA SER A 131 -8.65 -6.15 29.28
C SER A 131 -9.65 -5.49 30.25
N ALA A 132 -9.81 -6.01 31.48
CA ALA A 132 -10.65 -5.41 32.52
C ALA A 132 -10.26 -3.96 32.83
N GLY A 133 -8.97 -3.64 32.86
CA GLY A 133 -8.46 -2.28 33.00
C GLY A 133 -8.90 -1.36 31.85
N ALA A 134 -9.11 -1.89 30.64
CA ALA A 134 -9.66 -1.10 29.56
C ALA A 134 -11.17 -0.86 29.75
N ILE A 135 -11.93 -1.89 30.15
CA ILE A 135 -13.37 -1.78 30.39
C ILE A 135 -13.67 -0.72 31.46
N VAL A 136 -13.00 -0.76 32.61
CA VAL A 136 -13.23 0.20 33.70
C VAL A 136 -12.87 1.64 33.35
N ALA A 137 -12.03 1.87 32.34
CA ALA A 137 -11.69 3.23 31.89
C ALA A 137 -12.85 3.91 31.13
N GLY A 138 -13.76 3.11 30.58
CA GLY A 138 -14.89 3.58 29.77
C GLY A 138 -16.02 4.23 30.58
N THR A 139 -17.11 4.56 29.91
CA THR A 139 -18.31 5.14 30.52
C THR A 139 -19.12 4.13 31.34
N SER A 140 -19.03 2.85 30.99
CA SER A 140 -19.76 1.74 31.62
C SER A 140 -18.91 0.48 31.69
N VAL A 141 -19.13 -0.35 32.71
CA VAL A 141 -18.53 -1.70 32.83
C VAL A 141 -19.41 -2.82 32.24
N SER A 142 -20.56 -2.48 31.66
CA SER A 142 -21.57 -3.43 31.19
C SER A 142 -21.08 -4.39 30.10
N THR A 143 -20.05 -4.01 29.33
CA THR A 143 -19.45 -4.86 28.29
C THR A 143 -18.78 -6.12 28.85
N ALA A 144 -18.41 -6.13 30.13
CA ALA A 144 -17.88 -7.31 30.82
C ALA A 144 -18.89 -8.48 30.85
N LEU A 145 -20.19 -8.17 30.83
CA LEU A 145 -21.26 -9.17 30.83
C LEU A 145 -21.43 -9.90 29.49
N TRP A 146 -20.76 -9.44 28.42
CA TRP A 146 -21.08 -9.89 27.07
C TRP A 146 -20.43 -11.23 26.74
N LYS A 147 -19.16 -11.43 27.13
CA LYS A 147 -18.38 -12.65 26.84
C LYS A 147 -18.53 -13.76 27.88
N GLY A 148 -19.01 -13.42 29.08
CA GLY A 148 -19.05 -14.34 30.22
C GLY A 148 -17.66 -14.73 30.75
N TRP A 149 -16.64 -13.91 30.50
CA TRP A 149 -15.28 -14.12 31.02
C TRP A 149 -15.12 -13.58 32.45
N ASP A 150 -15.89 -12.56 32.80
CA ASP A 150 -15.94 -11.97 34.12
C ASP A 150 -17.02 -12.66 34.99
N ASP A 151 -16.66 -12.94 36.24
CA ASP A 151 -17.53 -13.54 37.25
C ASP A 151 -18.07 -12.44 38.18
N GLU A 152 -19.37 -12.16 38.14
CA GLU A 152 -20.01 -11.13 38.97
C GLU A 152 -20.05 -11.47 40.47
N THR A 153 -19.88 -12.74 40.83
CA THR A 153 -20.03 -13.21 42.22
C THR A 153 -18.82 -12.89 43.10
N VAL A 154 -17.70 -12.50 42.49
CA VAL A 154 -16.48 -12.18 43.24
C VAL A 154 -16.54 -10.81 43.89
N ALA A 155 -17.44 -9.93 43.45
CA ALA A 155 -17.63 -8.59 43.99
C ALA A 155 -18.97 -8.48 44.74
N PRO A 156 -19.14 -7.49 45.64
CA PRO A 156 -20.43 -7.24 46.28
C PRO A 156 -21.54 -7.09 45.23
N PRO A 157 -22.74 -7.67 45.44
CA PRO A 157 -23.83 -7.59 44.47
C PRO A 157 -24.18 -6.14 44.09
N ARG A 158 -24.14 -5.83 42.79
CA ARG A 158 -24.55 -4.55 42.18
C ARG A 158 -25.29 -4.82 40.87
N ASP A 159 -26.01 -3.82 40.35
CA ASP A 159 -26.57 -3.88 39.00
C ASP A 159 -25.49 -3.56 37.97
N TRP A 160 -24.63 -4.54 37.67
CA TRP A 160 -23.47 -4.38 36.79
C TRP A 160 -23.81 -3.93 35.37
N ALA A 161 -25.06 -4.09 34.93
CA ALA A 161 -25.51 -3.60 33.63
C ALA A 161 -25.68 -2.08 33.60
N GLN A 162 -25.91 -1.46 34.76
CA GLN A 162 -26.08 -0.02 34.94
C GLN A 162 -24.90 0.64 35.66
N GLU A 163 -23.92 -0.13 36.11
CA GLU A 163 -22.75 0.42 36.78
C GLU A 163 -21.90 1.25 35.81
N PRO A 164 -21.54 2.49 36.20
CA PRO A 164 -20.64 3.30 35.40
C PRO A 164 -19.24 2.67 35.39
N GLY A 165 -18.42 3.13 34.44
CA GLY A 165 -16.96 3.05 34.50
C GLY A 165 -16.36 4.38 35.00
N MET A 166 -15.04 4.50 34.97
CA MET A 166 -14.34 5.70 35.41
C MET A 166 -14.65 6.91 34.52
N GLY A 167 -15.04 6.71 33.26
CA GLY A 167 -15.30 7.79 32.32
C GLY A 167 -14.04 8.58 31.96
N LEU A 168 -12.87 7.91 31.90
CA LEU A 168 -11.62 8.51 31.39
C LEU A 168 -11.67 8.68 29.86
N VAL A 169 -12.54 7.93 29.20
CA VAL A 169 -12.88 8.10 27.79
C VAL A 169 -14.40 8.22 27.64
N PRO A 170 -14.90 8.89 26.60
CA PRO A 170 -16.34 9.05 26.36
C PRO A 170 -16.99 7.81 25.71
N TYR A 171 -16.39 6.63 25.87
CA TYR A 171 -16.82 5.38 25.21
C TYR A 171 -16.98 4.25 26.23
N ALA A 172 -17.94 3.35 26.01
CA ALA A 172 -17.87 2.00 26.56
C ALA A 172 -16.79 1.21 25.79
N ILE A 173 -16.18 0.20 26.41
CA ILE A 173 -15.04 -0.50 25.81
C ILE A 173 -15.27 -2.01 25.74
N PHE A 174 -15.02 -2.63 24.58
CA PHE A 174 -15.06 -4.08 24.38
C PHE A 174 -13.67 -4.61 23.97
N PRO A 175 -12.90 -5.21 24.90
CA PRO A 175 -11.57 -5.73 24.61
C PRO A 175 -11.60 -7.13 23.98
N HIS A 176 -10.48 -7.58 23.42
CA HIS A 176 -10.32 -8.87 22.71
C HIS A 176 -11.33 -9.09 21.57
N TYR A 177 -11.63 -8.03 20.83
CA TYR A 177 -12.50 -8.06 19.67
C TYR A 177 -11.84 -8.81 18.52
N ASP A 178 -12.63 -9.69 17.92
CA ASP A 178 -12.33 -10.39 16.68
C ASP A 178 -13.65 -10.51 15.91
N ASP A 179 -13.62 -10.23 14.60
CA ASP A 179 -14.83 -10.19 13.76
C ASP A 179 -15.51 -11.58 13.69
N ASP A 180 -14.72 -12.65 13.63
CA ASP A 180 -15.20 -14.01 13.47
C ASP A 180 -15.79 -14.56 14.78
N ASP A 181 -15.13 -14.29 15.91
CA ASP A 181 -15.57 -14.79 17.22
C ASP A 181 -16.68 -13.95 17.86
N TRP A 182 -16.61 -12.61 17.73
CA TRP A 182 -17.41 -11.69 18.54
C TRP A 182 -18.26 -10.69 17.76
N GLY A 183 -18.10 -10.58 16.43
CA GLY A 183 -18.83 -9.62 15.61
C GLY A 183 -20.35 -9.71 15.78
N ALA A 184 -20.92 -10.92 15.68
CA ALA A 184 -22.36 -11.13 15.85
C ALA A 184 -22.87 -10.84 17.28
N LEU A 185 -22.02 -11.03 18.30
CA LEU A 185 -22.37 -10.69 19.69
C LEU A 185 -22.43 -9.17 19.86
N VAL A 186 -21.41 -8.46 19.40
CA VAL A 186 -21.31 -7.00 19.47
C VAL A 186 -22.47 -6.35 18.73
N GLU A 187 -22.77 -6.79 17.49
CA GLU A 187 -23.90 -6.26 16.71
C GLU A 187 -25.24 -6.41 17.43
N ARG A 188 -25.47 -7.53 18.12
CA ARG A 188 -26.71 -7.74 18.88
C ARG A 188 -26.79 -6.92 20.16
N ARG A 189 -25.67 -6.79 20.90
CA ARG A 189 -25.65 -6.17 22.23
C ARG A 189 -25.52 -4.64 22.16
N LYS A 190 -24.83 -4.11 21.14
CA LYS A 190 -24.61 -2.65 20.99
C LYS A 190 -25.89 -1.85 20.81
N VAL A 191 -26.95 -2.44 20.24
CA VAL A 191 -28.25 -1.78 20.03
C VAL A 191 -28.89 -1.36 21.36
N GLY A 192 -28.57 -2.07 22.44
CA GLY A 192 -29.04 -1.75 23.79
C GLY A 192 -28.07 -0.89 24.61
N LEU A 193 -26.96 -0.44 24.03
CA LEU A 193 -25.97 0.38 24.71
C LEU A 193 -26.31 1.86 24.51
N ALA A 194 -26.34 2.63 25.59
CA ALA A 194 -26.67 4.05 25.54
C ALA A 194 -25.49 4.90 25.04
N GLU A 195 -24.26 4.42 25.23
CA GLU A 195 -23.02 5.11 24.87
C GLU A 195 -22.35 4.55 23.62
N ASP A 196 -21.43 5.32 23.04
CA ASP A 196 -20.60 4.87 21.91
C ASP A 196 -19.62 3.77 22.36
N LEU A 197 -19.35 2.78 21.50
CA LEU A 197 -18.55 1.59 21.81
C LEU A 197 -17.19 1.61 21.10
N LEU A 198 -16.11 1.46 21.88
CA LEU A 198 -14.73 1.28 21.42
C LEU A 198 -14.32 -0.20 21.46
N LEU A 199 -13.94 -0.77 20.32
CA LEU A 199 -13.48 -2.15 20.21
C LEU A 199 -11.96 -2.21 20.30
N LEU A 200 -11.41 -3.08 21.15
CA LEU A 200 -9.96 -3.35 21.22
C LEU A 200 -9.70 -4.81 20.85
N ASP A 201 -8.75 -5.09 19.97
CA ASP A 201 -8.39 -6.47 19.60
C ASP A 201 -7.72 -7.27 20.74
N GLU A 202 -7.41 -8.55 20.49
CA GLU A 202 -6.74 -9.46 21.45
C GLU A 202 -5.34 -9.02 21.91
N HIS A 203 -4.75 -8.04 21.25
CA HIS A 203 -3.41 -7.52 21.54
C HIS A 203 -3.43 -6.04 21.98
N GLY A 204 -4.62 -5.45 22.04
CA GLY A 204 -4.87 -4.05 22.31
C GLY A 204 -4.77 -3.71 23.80
N GLY A 205 -4.21 -2.53 24.07
CA GLY A 205 -4.33 -1.84 25.34
C GLY A 205 -4.86 -0.43 25.09
N LEU A 206 -5.51 0.15 26.10
CA LEU A 206 -5.94 1.55 26.10
C LEU A 206 -4.89 2.39 26.81
N VAL A 207 -4.46 3.49 26.21
CA VAL A 207 -3.61 4.50 26.86
C VAL A 207 -4.34 5.84 26.80
N VAL A 208 -4.47 6.50 27.95
CA VAL A 208 -5.13 7.81 28.10
C VAL A 208 -4.12 8.82 28.65
N ASP A 209 -3.96 9.94 27.95
CA ASP A 209 -3.18 11.11 28.37
C ASP A 209 -4.07 12.35 28.30
N ASP A 210 -4.80 12.62 29.40
CA ASP A 210 -5.93 13.56 29.45
C ASP A 210 -5.47 15.03 29.27
N ASP A 211 -4.28 15.38 29.75
CA ASP A 211 -3.67 16.71 29.53
C ASP A 211 -3.46 17.04 28.03
N ARG A 212 -3.41 16.01 27.17
CA ARG A 212 -3.23 16.15 25.72
C ARG A 212 -4.46 15.70 24.92
N GLY A 213 -5.55 15.29 25.58
CA GLY A 213 -6.75 14.74 24.94
C GLY A 213 -6.47 13.52 24.04
N CYS A 214 -5.39 12.77 24.32
CA CYS A 214 -4.87 11.73 23.45
C CYS A 214 -5.21 10.33 23.98
N TYR A 215 -5.90 9.55 23.15
CA TYR A 215 -6.18 8.14 23.41
C TYR A 215 -5.45 7.27 22.37
N TYR A 216 -4.60 6.34 22.83
CA TYR A 216 -3.91 5.41 21.93
C TYR A 216 -4.53 4.02 22.04
N HIS A 217 -5.01 3.51 20.91
CA HIS A 217 -5.38 2.12 20.69
C HIS A 217 -4.42 1.48 19.68
N TYR A 218 -4.09 0.20 19.85
CA TYR A 218 -3.34 -0.56 18.85
C TYR A 218 -4.22 -1.65 18.24
N PRO A 219 -4.58 -1.53 16.96
CA PRO A 219 -5.05 -2.66 16.16
C PRO A 219 -3.87 -3.31 15.44
N GLN A 220 -3.73 -4.64 15.48
CA GLN A 220 -3.07 -5.41 14.43
C GLN A 220 -3.66 -6.82 14.27
N THR A 221 -4.39 -7.05 13.18
CA THR A 221 -3.78 -7.58 11.94
C THR A 221 -4.60 -7.22 10.69
N ARG A 222 -3.89 -6.95 9.58
CA ARG A 222 -4.35 -6.93 8.17
C ARG A 222 -5.57 -6.06 7.80
N ARG A 223 -5.41 -4.74 7.78
CA ARG A 223 -5.82 -3.83 6.68
C ARG A 223 -5.59 -2.37 7.14
N ARG A 224 -5.02 -1.57 6.23
CA ARG A 224 -4.98 -0.09 6.16
C ARG A 224 -4.64 0.70 7.43
N HIS A 225 -3.58 1.50 7.34
CA HIS A 225 -3.24 2.51 8.34
C HIS A 225 -4.35 3.55 8.47
N VAL A 226 -4.77 3.85 9.71
CA VAL A 226 -5.57 5.03 10.04
C VAL A 226 -4.78 5.89 11.02
N ARG A 227 -4.68 7.18 10.70
CA ARG A 227 -4.23 8.22 11.62
C ARG A 227 -5.45 8.69 12.41
N MET A 228 -5.48 8.47 13.71
CA MET A 228 -6.48 9.10 14.59
C MET A 228 -6.18 10.61 14.66
N SER A 229 -7.03 11.43 14.04
CA SER A 229 -7.26 12.82 14.43
C SER A 229 -8.69 12.90 14.95
N VAL A 230 -8.83 13.12 16.26
CA VAL A 230 -10.12 13.37 16.89
C VAL A 230 -10.49 14.82 16.56
N ASP A 231 -11.47 15.02 15.67
CA ASP A 231 -12.10 16.31 15.48
C ASP A 231 -13.33 16.38 16.40
N ILE A 232 -13.29 17.31 17.35
CA ILE A 232 -14.30 17.49 18.40
C ILE A 232 -15.29 18.52 17.88
N THR A 233 -16.34 18.10 17.16
CA THR A 233 -17.66 18.75 17.22
C THR A 233 -18.74 17.87 16.59
N ASN A 234 -19.84 17.73 17.34
CA ASN A 234 -21.15 17.11 17.02
C ASN A 234 -21.28 15.57 17.04
N ARG A 235 -21.94 15.14 18.13
CA ARG A 235 -22.74 13.92 18.37
C ARG A 235 -22.82 12.91 17.20
N GLY A 236 -22.17 11.75 17.39
CA GLY A 236 -22.37 10.53 16.61
C GLY A 236 -21.07 9.74 16.42
N TYR A 237 -21.03 8.50 16.92
CA TYR A 237 -20.17 7.36 16.55
C TYR A 237 -18.92 7.62 15.68
N VAL A 238 -17.73 7.33 16.21
CA VAL A 238 -16.49 7.22 15.41
C VAL A 238 -16.30 5.77 14.97
N ARG A 239 -16.92 5.41 13.82
CA ARG A 239 -16.29 4.39 12.96
C ARG A 239 -15.11 5.08 12.31
N VAL A 240 -13.94 4.52 12.50
CA VAL A 240 -12.93 4.66 11.46
C VAL A 240 -13.36 3.73 10.33
N GLU A 241 -14.20 4.24 9.43
CA GLU A 241 -14.28 3.66 8.10
C GLU A 241 -12.96 3.97 7.42
N SER A 242 -12.26 2.92 6.98
CA SER A 242 -11.20 3.14 6.02
C SER A 242 -11.89 3.74 4.79
N GLU A 243 -11.59 5.00 4.46
CA GLU A 243 -11.77 5.52 3.10
C GLU A 243 -10.80 4.83 2.15
N ALA A 244 -10.98 3.54 2.00
CA ALA A 244 -10.92 3.02 0.67
C ALA A 244 -12.11 2.10 0.55
N PRO A 245 -12.77 2.09 -0.62
CA PRO A 245 -14.08 1.51 -0.80
C PRO A 245 -14.09 0.15 -0.10
N THR A 246 -14.82 0.06 1.01
CA THR A 246 -15.32 -1.25 1.41
C THR A 246 -16.21 -1.62 0.25
N VAL A 247 -15.74 -2.55 -0.58
CA VAL A 247 -16.64 -3.25 -1.49
C VAL A 247 -17.61 -3.96 -0.56
N SER A 248 -18.69 -3.27 -0.21
CA SER A 248 -19.88 -3.84 0.35
C SER A 248 -20.39 -4.76 -0.75
N TYR A 249 -20.11 -6.05 -0.61
CA TYR A 249 -20.75 -7.03 -1.47
C TYR A 249 -22.24 -6.89 -1.23
N PRO A 250 -23.03 -6.61 -2.28
CA PRO A 250 -24.47 -6.72 -2.16
C PRO A 250 -24.78 -8.09 -1.56
N ARG A 251 -25.47 -8.13 -0.40
CA ARG A 251 -25.85 -9.41 0.26
C ARG A 251 -26.70 -10.30 -0.66
N ALA A 252 -27.30 -9.70 -1.68
CA ALA A 252 -27.97 -10.32 -2.80
C ALA A 252 -27.80 -9.41 -4.04
N ALA A 253 -28.05 -9.94 -5.24
CA ALA A 253 -28.21 -9.09 -6.43
C ALA A 253 -29.20 -7.95 -6.12
N PRO A 254 -28.94 -6.71 -6.57
CA PRO A 254 -29.85 -5.61 -6.33
C PRO A 254 -31.24 -5.99 -6.86
N VAL A 255 -32.21 -6.13 -5.95
CA VAL A 255 -33.61 -6.26 -6.35
C VAL A 255 -33.99 -4.89 -6.91
N LEU A 256 -34.37 -4.85 -8.19
CA LEU A 256 -34.73 -3.61 -8.87
C LEU A 256 -35.91 -2.93 -8.16
N ASP A 257 -35.63 -1.93 -7.33
CA ASP A 257 -36.59 -0.92 -6.90
C ASP A 257 -36.56 0.31 -7.84
N VAL A 258 -37.53 1.21 -7.71
CA VAL A 258 -37.65 2.41 -8.56
C VAL A 258 -36.43 3.34 -8.42
N GLU A 259 -35.69 3.27 -7.30
CA GLU A 259 -34.44 4.01 -7.08
C GLU A 259 -33.25 3.41 -7.80
N SER A 260 -33.11 2.08 -7.82
CA SER A 260 -32.10 1.33 -8.58
C SER A 260 -32.35 1.33 -10.10
N LEU A 261 -33.55 1.72 -10.53
CA LEU A 261 -33.91 2.02 -11.92
C LEU A 261 -33.57 3.45 -12.34
N ARG A 262 -33.17 4.36 -11.43
CA ARG A 262 -32.69 5.69 -11.82
C ARG A 262 -31.47 5.54 -12.72
N LYS A 263 -31.39 6.39 -13.74
CA LYS A 263 -30.18 6.44 -14.57
C LYS A 263 -29.01 6.84 -13.66
N PRO A 264 -27.86 6.15 -13.70
CA PRO A 264 -26.67 6.51 -12.93
C PRO A 264 -26.19 7.97 -13.13
N SER A 265 -26.71 8.65 -14.16
CA SER A 265 -26.48 10.07 -14.45
C SER A 265 -27.06 11.07 -13.44
N GLU A 266 -27.79 10.63 -12.42
CA GLU A 266 -28.49 11.50 -11.46
C GLU A 266 -27.82 11.60 -10.08
N VAL A 267 -26.69 10.90 -9.85
CA VAL A 267 -25.90 11.04 -8.61
C VAL A 267 -24.79 12.07 -8.86
N GLU A 268 -24.85 13.21 -8.16
CA GLU A 268 -23.77 14.21 -8.17
C GLU A 268 -22.54 13.67 -7.43
N ASP A 269 -21.57 13.14 -8.17
CA ASP A 269 -20.24 12.82 -7.66
C ASP A 269 -19.37 14.07 -7.71
N THR A 270 -19.05 14.66 -6.56
CA THR A 270 -18.26 15.89 -6.39
C THR A 270 -16.75 15.65 -6.30
N TRP A 271 -16.29 14.41 -6.54
CA TRP A 271 -14.88 14.05 -6.46
C TRP A 271 -14.00 14.84 -7.44
N GLU A 272 -12.83 15.27 -6.98
CA GLU A 272 -11.80 15.94 -7.78
C GLU A 272 -10.43 15.35 -7.43
N ARG A 273 -9.47 15.39 -8.35
CA ARG A 273 -8.11 14.90 -8.16
C ARG A 273 -7.07 15.84 -8.72
N ARG A 274 -6.08 16.19 -7.91
CA ARG A 274 -4.93 16.99 -8.31
C ARG A 274 -3.80 16.08 -8.75
N ILE A 275 -3.32 16.25 -9.98
CA ILE A 275 -2.39 15.33 -10.64
C ILE A 275 -1.06 16.00 -10.95
N ALA A 276 0.03 15.33 -10.61
CA ALA A 276 1.37 15.63 -11.09
C ALA A 276 1.72 14.68 -12.23
N VAL A 277 2.14 15.20 -13.38
CA VAL A 277 2.45 14.39 -14.57
C VAL A 277 3.94 14.44 -14.88
N LEU A 278 4.66 13.37 -14.53
CA LEU A 278 6.08 13.22 -14.84
C LEU A 278 6.22 12.68 -16.27
N GLY A 279 6.96 13.36 -17.14
CA GLY A 279 7.02 13.00 -18.56
C GLY A 279 5.79 13.45 -19.35
N SER A 280 5.28 14.65 -19.09
CA SER A 280 4.05 15.21 -19.66
C SER A 280 4.06 15.32 -21.20
N THR A 281 5.25 15.41 -21.79
CA THR A 281 5.44 15.52 -23.24
C THR A 281 5.60 14.17 -23.95
N GLY A 282 5.65 13.06 -23.20
CA GLY A 282 5.66 11.70 -23.74
C GLY A 282 4.24 11.15 -23.95
N SER A 283 4.13 9.98 -24.58
CA SER A 283 2.83 9.36 -24.92
C SER A 283 1.89 9.20 -23.71
N ILE A 284 2.41 8.73 -22.57
CA ILE A 284 1.64 8.62 -21.31
C ILE A 284 1.18 9.99 -20.82
N GLY A 285 2.09 10.97 -20.82
CA GLY A 285 1.81 12.32 -20.36
C GLY A 285 0.74 13.01 -21.20
N THR A 286 0.88 13.00 -22.53
CA THR A 286 -0.10 13.64 -23.43
C THR A 286 -1.48 13.01 -23.32
N GLN A 287 -1.55 11.67 -23.21
CA GLN A 287 -2.81 10.95 -23.02
C GLN A 287 -3.44 11.18 -21.64
N THR A 288 -2.61 11.38 -20.61
CA THR A 288 -3.08 11.80 -19.28
C THR A 288 -3.72 13.18 -19.35
N LEU A 289 -3.08 14.11 -20.06
CA LEU A 289 -3.61 15.45 -20.27
C LEU A 289 -4.86 15.45 -21.16
N ASP A 290 -5.05 14.45 -22.03
CA ASP A 290 -6.27 14.32 -22.85
C ASP A 290 -7.53 14.18 -21.99
N PHE A 291 -7.54 13.27 -21.01
CA PHE A 291 -8.73 13.15 -20.14
C PHE A 291 -8.82 14.28 -19.10
N ALA A 292 -7.69 14.88 -18.70
CA ALA A 292 -7.72 16.05 -17.83
C ALA A 292 -8.38 17.25 -18.54
N ARG A 293 -8.04 17.48 -19.81
CA ARG A 293 -8.73 18.43 -20.69
C ARG A 293 -10.20 18.13 -20.87
N ALA A 294 -10.54 16.85 -21.03
CA ALA A 294 -11.92 16.43 -21.25
C ALA A 294 -12.80 16.61 -20.00
N ARG A 295 -12.20 16.59 -18.80
CA ARG A 295 -12.88 16.66 -17.50
C ARG A 295 -12.13 17.60 -16.53
N PRO A 296 -12.05 18.91 -16.83
CA PRO A 296 -11.39 19.88 -15.95
C PRO A 296 -12.15 20.07 -14.63
N ASP A 297 -13.42 19.65 -14.59
CA ASP A 297 -14.27 19.56 -13.40
C ASP A 297 -13.86 18.43 -12.45
N ARG A 298 -12.96 17.53 -12.85
CA ARG A 298 -12.52 16.36 -12.07
C ARG A 298 -11.02 16.28 -11.91
N PHE A 299 -10.24 16.86 -12.83
CA PHE A 299 -8.78 16.76 -12.80
C PHE A 299 -8.14 18.14 -12.82
N ARG A 300 -7.29 18.41 -11.83
CA ARG A 300 -6.44 19.61 -11.80
C ARG A 300 -4.98 19.23 -11.98
N VAL A 301 -4.35 19.70 -13.05
CA VAL A 301 -2.93 19.46 -13.33
C VAL A 301 -2.10 20.47 -12.54
N VAL A 302 -1.41 20.01 -11.49
CA VAL A 302 -0.67 20.89 -10.59
C VAL A 302 0.84 20.90 -10.83
N ALA A 303 1.37 19.88 -11.51
CA ALA A 303 2.78 19.77 -11.83
C ALA A 303 3.00 19.09 -13.18
N LEU A 304 3.95 19.61 -13.96
CA LEU A 304 4.33 19.07 -15.28
C LEU A 304 5.84 18.95 -15.37
N CYS A 305 6.34 17.80 -15.82
CA CYS A 305 7.78 17.63 -16.06
C CYS A 305 8.05 17.04 -17.44
N ALA A 306 9.11 17.50 -18.11
CA ALA A 306 9.60 16.91 -19.36
C ALA A 306 11.12 16.68 -19.32
N GLY A 307 11.61 15.84 -20.24
CA GLY A 307 13.04 15.63 -20.45
C GLY A 307 13.69 16.85 -21.13
N SER A 308 13.42 17.03 -22.42
CA SER A 308 14.04 18.09 -23.24
C SER A 308 13.09 18.82 -24.20
N ASN A 309 11.81 18.43 -24.28
CA ASN A 309 10.82 19.06 -25.16
C ASN A 309 10.17 20.25 -24.46
N PHE A 310 10.93 21.35 -24.35
CA PHE A 310 10.49 22.55 -23.64
C PHE A 310 9.31 23.24 -24.34
N GLU A 311 9.24 23.17 -25.67
CA GLU A 311 8.19 23.83 -26.45
C GLU A 311 6.81 23.24 -26.14
N LEU A 312 6.70 21.90 -26.08
CA LEU A 312 5.45 21.26 -25.69
C LEU A 312 5.16 21.43 -24.20
N LEU A 313 6.19 21.36 -23.34
CA LEU A 313 6.03 21.59 -21.90
C LEU A 313 5.47 22.98 -21.60
N ALA A 314 6.00 24.03 -22.24
CA ALA A 314 5.52 25.40 -22.06
C ALA A 314 4.07 25.56 -22.54
N ARG A 315 3.71 24.98 -23.70
CA ARG A 315 2.32 24.97 -24.18
C ARG A 315 1.37 24.30 -23.18
N GLN A 316 1.76 23.15 -22.64
CA GLN A 316 0.97 22.44 -21.63
C GLN A 316 0.84 23.27 -20.35
N ALA A 317 1.91 23.91 -19.87
CA ALA A 317 1.86 24.76 -18.68
C ALA A 317 0.91 25.95 -18.85
N ILE A 318 0.94 26.60 -20.01
CA ILE A 318 0.02 27.72 -20.34
C ILE A 318 -1.43 27.24 -20.43
N GLU A 319 -1.66 26.06 -21.01
CA GLU A 319 -2.99 25.45 -21.11
C GLU A 319 -3.60 25.15 -19.72
N PHE A 320 -2.79 24.64 -18.78
CA PHE A 320 -3.22 24.31 -17.42
C PHE A 320 -2.87 25.39 -16.38
N ARG A 321 -2.76 26.65 -16.83
CA ARG A 321 -2.30 27.79 -16.01
C ARG A 321 -3.08 28.06 -14.73
N ASP A 322 -4.34 27.62 -14.66
CA ASP A 322 -5.21 27.90 -13.51
C ASP A 322 -4.86 27.04 -12.28
N ALA A 323 -4.10 25.95 -12.48
CA ALA A 323 -3.75 25.02 -11.40
C ALA A 323 -2.26 24.63 -11.36
N VAL A 324 -1.52 24.78 -12.45
CA VAL A 324 -0.10 24.40 -12.49
C VAL A 324 0.72 25.29 -11.56
N GLN A 325 1.47 24.66 -10.65
CA GLN A 325 2.28 25.36 -9.65
C GLN A 325 3.77 25.21 -9.92
N ILE A 326 4.16 24.10 -10.56
CA ILE A 326 5.55 23.78 -10.84
C ILE A 326 5.72 23.13 -12.22
N VAL A 327 6.77 23.56 -12.92
CA VAL A 327 7.21 23.03 -14.21
C VAL A 327 8.67 22.59 -14.11
N GLY A 328 8.92 21.33 -14.47
CA GLY A 328 10.23 20.69 -14.43
C GLY A 328 10.80 20.40 -15.82
N LEU A 329 12.05 20.77 -16.08
CA LEU A 329 12.77 20.37 -17.28
C LEU A 329 14.12 19.73 -16.95
N SER A 330 14.35 18.49 -17.36
CA SER A 330 15.61 17.81 -17.04
C SER A 330 16.82 18.38 -17.80
N ASP A 331 16.63 18.81 -19.05
CA ASP A 331 17.68 19.38 -19.90
C ASP A 331 18.01 20.83 -19.53
N ALA A 332 19.10 21.00 -18.78
CA ALA A 332 19.55 22.31 -18.31
C ALA A 332 20.00 23.28 -19.41
N SER A 333 20.38 22.78 -20.60
CA SER A 333 20.79 23.65 -21.70
C SER A 333 19.64 24.48 -22.27
N LYS A 334 18.39 24.06 -22.03
CA LYS A 334 17.18 24.69 -22.56
C LYS A 334 16.42 25.54 -21.54
N ALA A 335 17.05 25.84 -20.41
CA ALA A 335 16.45 26.61 -19.31
C ALA A 335 15.96 28.00 -19.76
N ALA A 336 16.80 28.70 -20.55
CA ALA A 336 16.49 30.03 -21.05
C ALA A 336 15.29 30.00 -22.01
N ASP A 337 15.28 29.05 -22.94
CA ASP A 337 14.21 28.89 -23.93
C ASP A 337 12.88 28.54 -23.27
N LEU A 338 12.90 27.68 -22.23
CA LEU A 338 11.70 27.38 -21.43
C LEU A 338 11.17 28.64 -20.75
N LYS A 339 12.05 29.41 -20.10
CA LYS A 339 11.64 30.63 -19.39
C LYS A 339 11.03 31.66 -20.35
N GLU A 340 11.61 31.83 -21.52
CA GLU A 340 11.06 32.69 -22.57
C GLU A 340 9.69 32.20 -23.04
N ALA A 341 9.55 30.89 -23.30
CA ALA A 341 8.30 30.29 -23.77
C ALA A 341 7.16 30.34 -22.73
N LEU A 342 7.47 30.34 -21.43
CA LEU A 342 6.49 30.48 -20.34
C LEU A 342 5.98 31.92 -20.18
N GLY A 343 6.74 32.93 -20.63
CA GLY A 343 6.37 34.34 -20.53
C GLY A 343 6.09 34.79 -19.09
N ASP A 344 4.95 35.47 -18.88
CA ASP A 344 4.52 35.99 -17.59
C ASP A 344 3.74 34.97 -16.73
N LEU A 345 3.82 33.67 -17.05
CA LEU A 345 3.16 32.64 -16.26
C LEU A 345 3.80 32.54 -14.86
N GLU A 346 3.00 32.79 -13.82
CA GLU A 346 3.43 32.64 -12.42
C GLU A 346 3.50 31.15 -12.04
N VAL A 347 4.65 30.53 -12.29
CA VAL A 347 4.90 29.11 -12.00
C VAL A 347 6.33 28.91 -11.49
N GLU A 348 6.52 27.99 -10.55
CA GLU A 348 7.86 27.58 -10.13
C GLU A 348 8.53 26.79 -11.27
N VAL A 349 9.73 27.20 -11.69
CA VAL A 349 10.48 26.50 -12.75
C VAL A 349 11.70 25.85 -12.14
N VAL A 350 11.77 24.52 -12.24
CA VAL A 350 12.92 23.72 -11.80
C VAL A 350 13.59 23.10 -13.02
N VAL A 351 14.90 23.28 -13.13
CA VAL A 351 15.67 22.77 -14.26
C VAL A 351 16.83 21.90 -13.77
N GLY A 352 17.09 20.80 -14.47
CA GLY A 352 18.19 19.88 -14.19
C GLY A 352 17.72 18.51 -13.70
N PRO A 353 18.64 17.68 -13.18
CA PRO A 353 18.35 16.28 -12.86
C PRO A 353 17.26 16.11 -11.79
N ASP A 354 17.08 17.09 -10.90
CA ASP A 354 16.09 17.03 -9.82
C ASP A 354 14.69 17.52 -10.24
N ALA A 355 14.51 17.98 -11.48
CA ALA A 355 13.26 18.56 -11.96
C ALA A 355 12.05 17.62 -11.81
N ALA A 356 12.24 16.34 -12.14
CA ALA A 356 11.19 15.33 -11.99
C ALA A 356 10.86 15.07 -10.52
N THR A 357 11.87 15.02 -9.64
CA THR A 357 11.71 14.85 -8.20
C THR A 357 10.94 16.02 -7.58
N ALA A 358 11.29 17.25 -7.94
CA ALA A 358 10.60 18.45 -7.46
C ALA A 358 9.11 18.42 -7.84
N CYS A 359 8.79 18.13 -9.10
CA CYS A 359 7.41 17.99 -9.59
C CYS A 359 6.66 16.84 -8.90
N ALA A 360 7.33 15.71 -8.63
CA ALA A 360 6.74 14.55 -7.97
C ALA A 360 6.34 14.85 -6.51
N THR A 361 7.00 15.82 -5.88
CA THR A 361 6.74 16.27 -4.50
C THR A 361 5.92 17.55 -4.41
N ALA A 362 5.29 17.99 -5.51
CA ALA A 362 4.47 19.19 -5.54
C ALA A 362 3.43 19.17 -4.39
N ARG A 363 3.34 20.30 -3.67
CA ARG A 363 2.61 20.41 -2.40
C ARG A 363 1.16 19.91 -2.52
N ASP A 364 0.50 20.30 -3.60
CA ASP A 364 -0.93 20.03 -3.83
C ASP A 364 -1.22 18.82 -4.71
N ALA A 365 -0.23 18.03 -5.12
CA ALA A 365 -0.51 16.80 -5.85
C ALA A 365 -1.19 15.77 -4.92
N ASP A 366 -2.23 15.08 -5.39
CA ASP A 366 -2.83 13.93 -4.72
C ASP A 366 -2.27 12.61 -5.29
N VAL A 367 -1.99 12.61 -6.60
CA VAL A 367 -1.45 11.46 -7.32
C VAL A 367 -0.40 11.89 -8.33
N VAL A 368 0.63 11.07 -8.47
CA VAL A 368 1.73 11.26 -9.42
C VAL A 368 1.63 10.22 -10.53
N VAL A 369 1.46 10.67 -11.76
CA VAL A 369 1.50 9.83 -12.96
C VAL A 369 2.95 9.70 -13.42
N THR A 370 3.45 8.46 -13.46
CA THR A 370 4.87 8.16 -13.74
C THR A 370 5.11 7.86 -15.23
N GLY A 371 5.16 8.90 -16.07
CA GLY A 371 5.40 8.78 -17.51
C GLY A 371 6.87 8.90 -17.96
N VAL A 372 7.82 9.00 -17.02
CA VAL A 372 9.27 8.98 -17.31
C VAL A 372 9.67 7.56 -17.73
N VAL A 373 10.54 7.39 -18.72
CA VAL A 373 10.95 6.06 -19.22
C VAL A 373 12.16 5.53 -18.43
N GLY A 374 12.16 4.22 -18.12
CA GLY A 374 13.30 3.52 -17.52
C GLY A 374 13.57 3.86 -16.06
N CYS A 375 14.75 3.49 -15.55
CA CYS A 375 15.13 3.70 -14.14
C CYS A 375 15.21 5.17 -13.71
N ALA A 376 15.19 6.14 -14.64
CA ALA A 376 15.12 7.57 -14.31
C ALA A 376 13.84 7.95 -13.53
N GLY A 377 12.76 7.15 -13.63
CA GLY A 377 11.54 7.34 -12.84
C GLY A 377 11.64 6.93 -11.37
N LEU A 378 12.71 6.23 -10.98
CA LEU A 378 12.83 5.60 -9.66
C LEU A 378 12.95 6.62 -8.51
N ALA A 379 13.91 7.55 -8.58
CA ALA A 379 14.11 8.56 -7.55
C ALA A 379 12.88 9.49 -7.38
N PRO A 380 12.26 10.02 -8.44
CA PRO A 380 11.02 10.78 -8.33
C PRO A 380 9.88 9.98 -7.69
N THR A 381 9.74 8.70 -8.02
CA THR A 381 8.70 7.83 -7.44
C THR A 381 8.92 7.61 -5.94
N VAL A 382 10.16 7.34 -5.53
CA VAL A 382 10.52 7.20 -4.10
C VAL A 382 10.25 8.49 -3.33
N ALA A 383 10.54 9.65 -3.93
CA ALA A 383 10.27 10.95 -3.34
C ALA A 383 8.76 11.22 -3.19
N ALA A 384 7.96 10.92 -4.21
CA ALA A 384 6.51 11.02 -4.16
C ALA A 384 5.90 10.14 -3.06
N ILE A 385 6.34 8.88 -2.96
CA ILE A 385 5.91 7.96 -1.89
C ILE A 385 6.27 8.53 -0.51
N SER A 386 7.50 9.04 -0.36
CA SER A 386 7.96 9.61 0.91
C SER A 386 7.17 10.86 1.30
N ALA A 387 6.71 11.63 0.32
CA ALA A 387 5.83 12.80 0.47
C ALA A 387 4.34 12.43 0.65
N GLY A 388 3.98 11.15 0.68
CA GLY A 388 2.61 10.69 0.91
C GLY A 388 1.69 10.84 -0.30
N LYS A 389 2.24 10.84 -1.52
CA LYS A 389 1.48 10.99 -2.77
C LYS A 389 1.16 9.62 -3.36
N ASP A 390 -0.08 9.41 -3.79
CA ASP A 390 -0.45 8.19 -4.52
C ASP A 390 0.28 8.11 -5.86
N ILE A 391 0.54 6.90 -6.34
CA ILE A 391 1.30 6.67 -7.57
C ILE A 391 0.40 6.00 -8.61
N ALA A 392 0.18 6.67 -9.74
CA ALA A 392 -0.31 6.03 -10.95
C ALA A 392 0.90 5.52 -11.74
N LEU A 393 1.17 4.22 -11.62
CA LEU A 393 2.36 3.56 -12.14
C LEU A 393 2.19 3.25 -13.64
N ALA A 394 2.80 4.05 -14.51
CA ALA A 394 2.88 3.79 -15.95
C ALA A 394 4.28 3.35 -16.40
N ASN A 395 5.31 3.68 -15.63
CA ASN A 395 6.68 3.19 -15.81
C ASN A 395 6.85 1.88 -15.05
N LYS A 396 6.78 0.74 -15.77
CA LYS A 396 6.98 -0.59 -15.20
C LYS A 396 8.40 -0.82 -14.71
N GLU A 397 9.41 -0.26 -15.39
CA GLU A 397 10.82 -0.43 -15.08
C GLU A 397 11.17 0.02 -13.65
N THR A 398 10.48 1.05 -13.16
CA THR A 398 10.60 1.54 -11.78
C THR A 398 10.23 0.45 -10.76
N LEU A 399 9.14 -0.28 -10.98
CA LEU A 399 8.73 -1.35 -10.06
C LEU A 399 9.54 -2.64 -10.29
N ILE A 400 9.94 -2.92 -11.53
CA ILE A 400 10.73 -4.12 -11.86
C ILE A 400 12.13 -4.05 -11.25
N ALA A 401 12.83 -2.92 -11.44
CA ALA A 401 14.15 -2.71 -10.87
C ALA A 401 14.07 -2.37 -9.37
N GLY A 402 13.06 -1.59 -8.97
CA GLY A 402 12.95 -1.00 -7.64
C GLY A 402 12.06 -1.74 -6.64
N GLY A 403 11.37 -2.81 -7.04
CA GLY A 403 10.35 -3.50 -6.21
C GLY A 403 10.77 -3.76 -4.76
N PRO A 404 11.94 -4.38 -4.49
CA PRO A 404 12.42 -4.63 -3.13
C PRO A 404 12.60 -3.37 -2.27
N ALA A 405 12.89 -2.22 -2.89
CA ALA A 405 13.06 -0.94 -2.20
C ALA A 405 11.75 -0.13 -2.13
N ILE A 406 10.91 -0.20 -3.16
CA ILE A 406 9.66 0.58 -3.29
C ILE A 406 8.54 -0.02 -2.42
N LEU A 407 8.32 -1.34 -2.47
CA LEU A 407 7.19 -1.97 -1.78
C LEU A 407 7.20 -1.73 -0.25
N PRO A 408 8.35 -1.81 0.45
CA PRO A 408 8.42 -1.44 1.86
C PRO A 408 8.09 0.04 2.12
N LEU A 409 8.44 0.95 1.20
CA LEU A 409 8.15 2.38 1.31
C LEU A 409 6.66 2.66 1.13
N LEU A 410 6.00 2.06 0.14
CA LEU A 410 4.54 2.15 -0.03
C LEU A 410 3.83 1.75 1.26
N LYS A 411 4.23 0.62 1.86
CA LYS A 411 3.70 0.15 3.14
C LYS A 411 3.99 1.12 4.28
N LYS A 412 5.21 1.62 4.38
CA LYS A 412 5.65 2.55 5.44
C LYS A 412 4.88 3.88 5.41
N HIS A 413 4.61 4.41 4.22
CA HIS A 413 3.99 5.72 4.03
C HIS A 413 2.46 5.63 3.84
N GLY A 414 1.89 4.44 3.67
CA GLY A 414 0.45 4.24 3.49
C GLY A 414 -0.06 4.75 2.14
N VAL A 415 0.83 4.79 1.15
CA VAL A 415 0.58 5.31 -0.19
C VAL A 415 0.01 4.22 -1.09
N ALA A 416 -0.99 4.56 -1.91
CA ALA A 416 -1.52 3.65 -2.91
C ALA A 416 -0.67 3.70 -4.20
N MET A 417 -0.56 2.55 -4.86
CA MET A 417 0.03 2.44 -6.20
C MET A 417 -0.99 1.75 -7.11
N THR A 418 -1.51 2.49 -8.09
CA THR A 418 -2.46 1.99 -9.08
C THR A 418 -1.74 1.70 -10.40
N PRO A 419 -1.95 0.52 -11.02
CA PRO A 419 -1.33 0.20 -12.29
C PRO A 419 -2.00 0.96 -13.45
N ALA A 420 -1.18 1.60 -14.27
CA ALA A 420 -1.59 2.25 -15.51
C ALA A 420 -1.14 1.48 -16.76
N ASP A 421 -0.28 0.46 -16.62
CA ASP A 421 -0.04 -0.49 -17.70
C ASP A 421 -1.32 -1.28 -18.01
N SER A 422 -1.56 -1.59 -19.29
CA SER A 422 -2.89 -1.98 -19.77
C SER A 422 -3.35 -3.31 -19.18
N GLU A 423 -2.42 -4.28 -19.12
CA GLU A 423 -2.59 -5.61 -18.58
C GLU A 423 -2.83 -5.59 -17.06
N HIS A 424 -2.01 -4.83 -16.32
CA HIS A 424 -2.11 -4.75 -14.87
C HIS A 424 -3.30 -3.92 -14.43
N SER A 425 -3.66 -2.88 -15.20
CA SER A 425 -4.93 -2.18 -15.01
C SER A 425 -6.12 -3.10 -15.24
N ALA A 426 -6.05 -3.99 -16.24
CA ALA A 426 -7.07 -5.01 -16.48
C ALA A 426 -7.18 -5.99 -15.31
N ILE A 427 -6.06 -6.55 -14.85
CA ILE A 427 -6.01 -7.43 -13.66
C ILE A 427 -6.56 -6.71 -12.44
N PHE A 428 -6.13 -5.48 -12.19
CA PHE A 428 -6.61 -4.67 -11.08
C PHE A 428 -8.11 -4.44 -11.15
N GLN A 429 -8.66 -4.15 -12.33
CA GLN A 429 -10.11 -4.03 -12.56
C GLN A 429 -10.86 -5.34 -12.28
N CYS A 430 -10.33 -6.48 -12.72
CA CYS A 430 -10.93 -7.79 -12.47
C CYS A 430 -10.94 -8.16 -10.98
N LEU A 431 -9.96 -7.66 -10.20
CA LEU A 431 -9.86 -7.91 -8.76
C LEU A 431 -10.77 -7.00 -7.92
N GLN A 432 -11.43 -6.00 -8.51
CA GLN A 432 -12.35 -5.13 -7.76
C GLN A 432 -13.58 -5.93 -7.33
N GLY A 433 -13.73 -6.14 -6.02
CA GLY A 433 -14.76 -7.03 -5.49
C GLY A 433 -14.41 -8.52 -5.61
N VAL A 434 -13.13 -8.87 -5.70
CA VAL A 434 -12.70 -10.25 -5.47
C VAL A 434 -12.28 -10.39 -4.00
N PRO A 435 -12.80 -11.38 -3.25
CA PRO A 435 -12.38 -11.63 -1.87
C PRO A 435 -10.87 -11.91 -1.76
N ALA A 436 -10.28 -11.54 -0.62
CA ALA A 436 -8.87 -11.82 -0.38
C ALA A 436 -8.59 -13.34 -0.43
N GLY A 437 -7.51 -13.74 -1.09
CA GLY A 437 -7.16 -15.16 -1.28
C GLY A 437 -7.89 -15.87 -2.41
N ALA A 438 -8.87 -15.22 -3.07
CA ALA A 438 -9.60 -15.83 -4.18
C ALA A 438 -8.84 -15.80 -5.51
N LEU A 439 -7.81 -14.97 -5.66
CA LEU A 439 -6.93 -15.04 -6.84
C LEU A 439 -6.18 -16.37 -6.84
N ARG A 440 -6.31 -17.14 -7.93
CA ARG A 440 -5.58 -18.39 -8.15
C ARG A 440 -4.44 -18.19 -9.15
N LYS A 441 -4.73 -17.54 -10.27
CA LYS A 441 -3.77 -17.38 -11.37
C LYS A 441 -4.04 -16.10 -12.16
N ILE A 442 -2.98 -15.51 -12.71
CA ILE A 442 -3.06 -14.40 -13.65
C ILE A 442 -2.88 -14.92 -15.08
N ILE A 443 -3.74 -14.47 -15.99
CA ILE A 443 -3.62 -14.71 -17.42
C ILE A 443 -3.21 -13.39 -18.08
N LEU A 444 -1.91 -13.26 -18.34
CA LEU A 444 -1.27 -12.06 -18.85
C LEU A 444 -1.23 -12.10 -20.38
N THR A 445 -2.16 -11.39 -21.02
CA THR A 445 -2.30 -11.43 -22.48
C THR A 445 -1.26 -10.56 -23.19
N ALA A 446 -0.79 -10.95 -24.38
CA ALA A 446 0.20 -10.23 -25.18
C ALA A 446 -0.23 -10.09 -26.65
N SER A 447 0.11 -9.00 -27.34
CA SER A 447 -0.18 -8.86 -28.79
C SER A 447 0.61 -9.83 -29.69
N GLY A 448 1.74 -10.33 -29.18
CA GLY A 448 2.76 -11.10 -29.90
C GLY A 448 3.79 -10.27 -30.66
N GLY A 449 3.65 -8.94 -30.68
CA GLY A 449 4.60 -8.03 -31.34
C GLY A 449 4.71 -8.21 -32.86
N ALA A 450 5.73 -7.58 -33.44
CA ALA A 450 5.93 -7.47 -34.89
C ALA A 450 6.14 -8.81 -35.62
N PHE A 451 6.64 -9.82 -34.91
CA PHE A 451 7.05 -11.12 -35.46
C PHE A 451 6.08 -12.27 -35.12
N ARG A 452 4.88 -11.96 -34.62
CA ARG A 452 3.91 -12.98 -34.15
C ARG A 452 3.47 -13.99 -35.20
N ASP A 453 3.56 -13.63 -36.47
CA ASP A 453 3.12 -14.41 -37.63
C ASP A 453 4.28 -15.09 -38.39
N LEU A 454 5.53 -14.89 -37.94
CA LEU A 454 6.70 -15.61 -38.44
C LEU A 454 7.01 -16.83 -37.56
N SER A 455 7.59 -17.87 -38.16
CA SER A 455 8.27 -18.93 -37.41
C SER A 455 9.62 -18.43 -36.85
N ALA A 456 10.19 -19.18 -35.90
CA ALA A 456 11.52 -18.87 -35.37
C ALA A 456 12.60 -19.03 -36.47
N GLU A 457 12.46 -20.05 -37.32
CA GLU A 457 13.37 -20.33 -38.43
C GLU A 457 13.34 -19.20 -39.48
N ASP A 458 12.16 -18.75 -39.87
CA ASP A 458 12.01 -17.65 -40.84
C ASP A 458 12.57 -16.34 -40.29
N LEU A 459 12.38 -16.06 -39.00
CA LEU A 459 12.94 -14.86 -38.36
C LEU A 459 14.47 -14.93 -38.29
N ALA A 460 15.06 -16.09 -38.04
CA ALA A 460 16.50 -16.30 -38.03
C ALA A 460 17.13 -16.19 -39.43
N ALA A 461 16.39 -16.59 -40.47
CA ALA A 461 16.82 -16.50 -41.86
C ALA A 461 16.59 -15.12 -42.50
N ALA A 462 15.78 -14.26 -41.86
CA ALA A 462 15.44 -12.94 -42.39
C ALA A 462 16.63 -11.97 -42.41
N ASP A 463 16.60 -11.01 -43.33
CA ASP A 463 17.61 -9.97 -43.42
C ASP A 463 17.67 -9.12 -42.13
N PRO A 464 18.84 -8.96 -41.48
CA PRO A 464 18.94 -8.22 -40.21
C PRO A 464 18.47 -6.77 -40.28
N ALA A 465 18.66 -6.07 -41.41
CA ALA A 465 18.19 -4.69 -41.56
C ALA A 465 16.66 -4.63 -41.66
N TRP A 466 16.04 -5.60 -42.35
CA TRP A 466 14.59 -5.78 -42.34
C TRP A 466 14.07 -6.08 -40.93
N VAL A 467 14.69 -7.02 -40.20
CA VAL A 467 14.29 -7.37 -38.82
C VAL A 467 14.34 -6.14 -37.92
N ARG A 468 15.42 -5.35 -37.99
CA ARG A 468 15.56 -4.11 -37.20
C ARG A 468 14.44 -3.11 -37.48
N THR A 469 14.16 -2.87 -38.76
CA THR A 469 13.08 -1.95 -39.17
C THR A 469 11.71 -2.48 -38.75
N LYS A 470 11.47 -3.79 -38.90
CA LYS A 470 10.21 -4.42 -38.55
C LYS A 470 9.97 -4.41 -37.03
N ALA A 471 11.01 -4.62 -36.22
CA ALA A 471 10.95 -4.58 -34.76
C ALA A 471 10.56 -3.21 -34.19
N THR A 472 10.71 -2.12 -34.95
CA THR A 472 10.26 -0.77 -34.57
C THR A 472 8.82 -0.46 -35.00
N THR A 473 8.05 -1.46 -35.44
CA THR A 473 6.63 -1.32 -35.80
C THR A 473 5.76 -2.18 -34.88
N HIS A 474 4.53 -1.75 -34.59
CA HIS A 474 3.58 -2.52 -33.80
C HIS A 474 2.22 -2.64 -34.51
N PRO A 475 1.59 -3.83 -34.54
CA PRO A 475 0.35 -4.05 -35.30
C PRO A 475 -0.88 -3.34 -34.75
N ASN A 476 -0.93 -3.10 -33.43
CA ASN A 476 -2.15 -2.65 -32.74
C ASN A 476 -2.02 -1.31 -32.00
N TRP A 477 -0.81 -0.80 -31.80
CA TRP A 477 -0.53 0.28 -30.86
C TRP A 477 0.46 1.25 -31.47
N ASP A 478 0.29 2.55 -31.23
CA ASP A 478 1.30 3.56 -31.49
C ASP A 478 2.03 3.87 -30.18
N MET A 479 3.32 3.52 -30.11
CA MET A 479 4.09 3.51 -28.87
C MET A 479 5.52 3.98 -29.08
N GLY A 480 6.18 4.36 -27.98
CA GLY A 480 7.60 4.75 -28.01
C GLY A 480 8.51 3.62 -28.52
N ALA A 481 9.61 4.00 -29.17
CA ALA A 481 10.47 3.05 -29.86
C ALA A 481 11.06 1.94 -28.95
N LYS A 482 11.31 2.21 -27.66
CA LYS A 482 11.82 1.21 -26.70
C LYS A 482 10.81 0.09 -26.47
N ILE A 483 9.59 0.44 -26.08
CA ILE A 483 8.51 -0.53 -25.81
C ILE A 483 8.09 -1.27 -27.08
N THR A 484 8.16 -0.64 -28.25
CA THR A 484 7.89 -1.30 -29.53
C THR A 484 8.88 -2.45 -29.81
N VAL A 485 10.18 -2.21 -29.59
CA VAL A 485 11.20 -3.27 -29.70
C VAL A 485 11.04 -4.33 -28.61
N ASP A 486 10.75 -3.95 -27.37
CA ASP A 486 10.49 -4.90 -26.29
C ASP A 486 9.25 -5.77 -26.56
N SER A 487 8.24 -5.24 -27.23
CA SER A 487 7.08 -6.00 -27.70
C SER A 487 7.47 -6.99 -28.80
N ALA A 488 8.35 -6.58 -29.73
CA ALA A 488 8.87 -7.46 -30.78
C ALA A 488 9.75 -8.61 -30.25
N THR A 489 10.45 -8.43 -29.12
CA THR A 489 11.22 -9.49 -28.44
C THR A 489 10.41 -10.25 -27.38
N MET A 490 9.17 -9.80 -27.12
CA MET A 490 8.37 -10.15 -25.93
C MET A 490 9.08 -9.96 -24.58
N MET A 491 10.20 -9.22 -24.54
CA MET A 491 10.76 -8.76 -23.27
C MET A 491 9.77 -7.86 -22.52
N ASN A 492 8.96 -7.07 -23.23
CA ASN A 492 7.90 -6.28 -22.62
C ASN A 492 7.00 -7.18 -21.75
N LYS A 493 6.57 -8.32 -22.30
CA LYS A 493 5.72 -9.26 -21.56
C LYS A 493 6.47 -9.95 -20.41
N GLY A 494 7.76 -10.24 -20.57
CA GLY A 494 8.60 -10.76 -19.49
C GLY A 494 8.73 -9.77 -18.33
N LEU A 495 8.98 -8.49 -18.62
CA LEU A 495 9.00 -7.41 -17.64
C LEU A 495 7.67 -7.29 -16.88
N GLU A 496 6.55 -7.38 -17.61
CA GLU A 496 5.21 -7.34 -17.04
C GLU A 496 4.86 -8.55 -16.15
N VAL A 497 5.48 -9.72 -16.36
CA VAL A 497 5.37 -10.86 -15.44
C VAL A 497 5.96 -10.51 -14.06
N ILE A 498 7.12 -9.85 -14.04
CA ILE A 498 7.75 -9.39 -12.78
C ILE A 498 6.89 -8.31 -12.11
N GLU A 499 6.36 -7.38 -12.89
CA GLU A 499 5.45 -6.35 -12.41
C GLU A 499 4.17 -6.94 -11.80
N ALA A 500 3.55 -7.94 -12.44
CA ALA A 500 2.36 -8.61 -11.94
C ALA A 500 2.63 -9.34 -10.61
N HIS A 501 3.80 -9.97 -10.47
CA HIS A 501 4.24 -10.55 -9.20
C HIS A 501 4.30 -9.49 -8.09
N TYR A 502 4.95 -8.35 -8.35
CA TYR A 502 5.09 -7.29 -7.34
C TYR A 502 3.78 -6.59 -6.98
N LEU A 503 2.89 -6.37 -7.96
CA LEU A 503 1.62 -5.68 -7.74
C LEU A 503 0.58 -6.56 -7.04
N PHE A 504 0.49 -7.83 -7.41
CA PHE A 504 -0.63 -8.69 -7.02
C PHE A 504 -0.22 -9.87 -6.12
N GLY A 505 1.08 -10.10 -5.92
CA GLY A 505 1.60 -11.17 -5.08
C GLY A 505 1.40 -12.58 -5.65
N ALA A 506 1.06 -12.71 -6.94
CA ALA A 506 0.97 -14.00 -7.61
C ALA A 506 2.35 -14.64 -7.72
N ALA A 507 2.46 -15.95 -7.45
CA ALA A 507 3.71 -16.66 -7.69
C ALA A 507 4.00 -16.70 -9.20
N TYR A 508 5.27 -16.78 -9.60
CA TYR A 508 5.64 -16.81 -11.02
C TYR A 508 5.00 -17.98 -11.77
N ASP A 509 4.85 -19.14 -11.14
CA ASP A 509 4.21 -20.31 -11.75
C ASP A 509 2.68 -20.17 -11.86
N ASP A 510 2.09 -19.13 -11.24
CA ASP A 510 0.68 -18.75 -11.31
C ASP A 510 0.46 -17.52 -12.23
N ILE A 511 1.41 -17.23 -13.14
CA ILE A 511 1.27 -16.19 -14.16
C ILE A 511 1.48 -16.83 -15.52
N ASP A 512 0.41 -16.94 -16.32
CA ASP A 512 0.45 -17.50 -17.67
C ASP A 512 0.51 -16.39 -18.71
N VAL A 513 1.56 -16.39 -19.55
CA VAL A 513 1.62 -15.51 -20.73
C VAL A 513 0.83 -16.12 -21.88
N VAL A 514 -0.14 -15.37 -22.42
CA VAL A 514 -1.00 -15.83 -23.52
C VAL A 514 -0.96 -14.83 -24.67
N VAL A 515 -0.65 -15.27 -25.89
CA VAL A 515 -0.70 -14.39 -27.06
C VAL A 515 -2.15 -14.23 -27.52
N HIS A 516 -2.66 -13.01 -27.44
CA HIS A 516 -3.96 -12.54 -27.90
C HIS A 516 -3.78 -11.43 -28.96
N PRO A 517 -3.71 -11.78 -30.26
CA PRO A 517 -3.33 -10.84 -31.32
C PRO A 517 -4.24 -9.63 -31.50
N GLN A 518 -5.51 -9.72 -31.08
CA GLN A 518 -6.48 -8.63 -31.23
C GLN A 518 -6.36 -7.57 -30.13
N SER A 519 -5.65 -7.87 -29.02
CA SER A 519 -5.46 -6.96 -27.88
C SER A 519 -6.76 -6.38 -27.32
N ILE A 520 -7.82 -7.19 -27.28
CA ILE A 520 -9.15 -6.81 -26.77
C ILE A 520 -9.31 -7.19 -25.31
N ILE A 521 -9.05 -8.46 -24.99
CA ILE A 521 -8.84 -8.85 -23.60
C ILE A 521 -7.47 -8.34 -23.22
N HIS A 522 -7.41 -7.35 -22.34
CA HIS A 522 -6.14 -6.75 -21.91
C HIS A 522 -5.45 -7.58 -20.84
N SER A 523 -6.20 -8.34 -20.04
CA SER A 523 -5.74 -9.50 -19.23
C SER A 523 -6.93 -10.12 -18.50
N ALA A 524 -6.70 -11.25 -17.82
CA ALA A 524 -7.71 -11.91 -17.00
C ALA A 524 -7.11 -12.49 -15.71
N VAL A 525 -7.99 -12.80 -14.76
CA VAL A 525 -7.67 -13.53 -13.53
C VAL A 525 -8.52 -14.79 -13.44
N GLU A 526 -7.89 -15.89 -13.06
CA GLU A 526 -8.57 -17.12 -12.66
C GLU A 526 -8.70 -17.12 -11.13
N LEU A 527 -9.89 -17.43 -10.65
CA LEU A 527 -10.21 -17.50 -9.23
C LEU A 527 -10.14 -18.94 -8.70
N GLN A 528 -10.13 -19.10 -7.38
CA GLN A 528 -10.04 -20.42 -6.71
C GLN A 528 -11.19 -21.38 -7.07
N ASP A 529 -12.33 -20.87 -7.53
CA ASP A 529 -13.48 -21.65 -8.01
C ASP A 529 -13.41 -22.00 -9.51
N ASN A 530 -12.28 -21.68 -10.17
CA ASN A 530 -12.02 -21.82 -11.61
C ASN A 530 -12.79 -20.82 -12.49
N SER A 531 -13.49 -19.84 -11.91
CA SER A 531 -14.07 -18.75 -12.69
C SER A 531 -12.97 -17.85 -13.25
N VAL A 532 -13.14 -17.38 -14.48
CA VAL A 532 -12.25 -16.40 -15.11
C VAL A 532 -12.97 -15.08 -15.28
N ILE A 533 -12.37 -14.00 -14.77
CA ILE A 533 -12.83 -12.63 -14.99
C ILE A 533 -11.80 -11.93 -15.88
N ALA A 534 -12.26 -11.36 -16.98
CA ALA A 534 -11.44 -10.66 -17.95
C ALA A 534 -11.93 -9.21 -18.13
N GLN A 535 -10.99 -8.28 -18.31
CA GLN A 535 -11.32 -6.91 -18.70
C GLN A 535 -11.09 -6.76 -20.21
N CYS A 536 -12.09 -6.21 -20.89
CA CYS A 536 -12.09 -6.01 -22.34
C CYS A 536 -12.19 -4.52 -22.70
N GLY A 537 -11.45 -4.10 -23.73
CA GLY A 537 -11.51 -2.75 -24.26
C GLY A 537 -10.96 -2.68 -25.68
N TRP A 538 -11.19 -1.55 -26.37
CA TRP A 538 -10.37 -1.23 -27.53
C TRP A 538 -8.94 -0.92 -27.05
N PRO A 539 -7.90 -1.21 -27.85
CA PRO A 539 -6.52 -0.90 -27.50
C PRO A 539 -6.32 0.64 -27.45
N ASP A 540 -6.61 1.22 -26.30
CA ASP A 540 -6.54 2.65 -26.02
C ASP A 540 -5.98 2.87 -24.61
N MET A 541 -4.77 3.42 -24.52
CA MET A 541 -4.05 3.63 -23.25
C MET A 541 -4.70 4.68 -22.36
N ARG A 542 -5.61 5.52 -22.90
CA ARG A 542 -6.37 6.44 -22.08
C ARG A 542 -7.28 5.69 -21.09
N LEU A 543 -7.76 4.47 -21.43
CA LEU A 543 -8.60 3.65 -20.55
C LEU A 543 -7.90 3.27 -19.23
N PRO A 544 -6.72 2.60 -19.24
CA PRO A 544 -6.02 2.24 -18.01
C PRO A 544 -5.46 3.46 -17.29
N LEU A 545 -5.02 4.51 -18.00
CA LEU A 545 -4.54 5.76 -17.39
C LEU A 545 -5.65 6.51 -16.65
N LEU A 546 -6.83 6.62 -17.26
CA LEU A 546 -7.98 7.24 -16.60
C LEU A 546 -8.33 6.47 -15.32
N TYR A 547 -8.39 5.15 -15.39
CA TYR A 547 -8.78 4.33 -14.25
C TYR A 547 -7.74 4.36 -13.13
N SER A 548 -6.44 4.40 -13.44
CA SER A 548 -5.39 4.46 -12.41
C SER A 548 -5.44 5.76 -11.61
N VAL A 549 -5.85 6.87 -12.24
CA VAL A 549 -6.00 8.18 -11.59
C VAL A 549 -7.37 8.34 -10.93
N SER A 550 -8.44 7.80 -11.53
CA SER A 550 -9.81 7.99 -11.06
C SER A 550 -10.29 6.95 -10.07
N TRP A 551 -9.58 5.84 -9.88
CA TRP A 551 -10.00 4.79 -8.97
C TRP A 551 -10.29 5.35 -7.55
N PRO A 552 -11.42 4.97 -6.93
CA PRO A 552 -12.37 3.93 -7.34
C PRO A 552 -13.50 4.38 -8.28
N HIS A 553 -13.51 5.64 -8.70
CA HIS A 553 -14.54 6.23 -9.54
C HIS A 553 -14.37 5.82 -11.01
N ARG A 554 -15.49 5.70 -11.72
CA ARG A 554 -15.54 5.54 -13.18
C ARG A 554 -16.27 6.72 -13.79
N LEU A 555 -15.59 7.44 -14.68
CA LEU A 555 -16.11 8.68 -15.25
C LEU A 555 -16.78 8.43 -16.60
N ARG A 556 -17.88 9.14 -16.84
CA ARG A 556 -18.42 9.31 -18.19
C ARG A 556 -17.57 10.31 -18.95
N MET A 557 -16.93 9.88 -20.02
CA MET A 557 -16.19 10.79 -20.91
C MET A 557 -17.13 11.43 -21.95
N PRO A 558 -16.86 12.69 -22.38
CA PRO A 558 -17.58 13.32 -23.48
C PRO A 558 -17.53 12.47 -24.75
N ALA A 559 -18.69 12.31 -25.41
CA ALA A 559 -18.84 11.35 -26.49
C ALA A 559 -17.97 11.70 -27.70
N ASP A 560 -17.86 12.98 -28.02
CA ASP A 560 -17.08 13.59 -29.12
C ASP A 560 -15.56 13.38 -29.01
N GLN A 561 -15.05 13.05 -27.83
CA GLN A 561 -13.60 12.86 -27.60
C GLN A 561 -13.21 11.38 -27.44
N TRP A 562 -14.20 10.50 -27.22
CA TRP A 562 -14.06 9.08 -26.89
C TRP A 562 -15.13 8.24 -27.63
N GLU A 563 -15.26 8.48 -28.94
CA GLU A 563 -16.43 8.08 -29.75
C GLU A 563 -16.60 6.57 -29.95
N ARG A 564 -15.51 5.78 -29.90
CA ARG A 564 -15.58 4.36 -30.26
C ARG A 564 -16.08 3.50 -29.10
N ARG A 565 -17.39 3.28 -29.04
CA ARG A 565 -17.98 2.27 -28.14
C ARG A 565 -17.55 0.86 -28.53
N PHE A 566 -17.42 -0.01 -27.54
CA PHE A 566 -17.07 -1.41 -27.76
C PHE A 566 -18.25 -2.18 -28.39
N ASN A 567 -17.97 -2.99 -29.40
CA ASN A 567 -18.98 -3.79 -30.10
C ASN A 567 -18.42 -5.18 -30.47
N PHE A 568 -18.96 -6.23 -29.85
CA PHE A 568 -18.55 -7.61 -30.10
C PHE A 568 -18.84 -8.08 -31.53
N VAL A 569 -19.95 -7.64 -32.14
CA VAL A 569 -20.33 -8.04 -33.49
C VAL A 569 -19.39 -7.42 -34.53
N GLU A 570 -18.96 -6.18 -34.31
CA GLU A 570 -17.96 -5.51 -35.15
C GLU A 570 -16.58 -6.17 -35.02
N LEU A 571 -16.21 -6.60 -33.80
CA LEU A 571 -14.93 -7.26 -33.55
C LEU A 571 -14.80 -8.63 -34.24
N GLY A 572 -15.89 -9.41 -34.26
CA GLY A 572 -15.91 -10.74 -34.85
C GLY A 572 -15.28 -11.82 -33.97
N SER A 573 -13.95 -11.94 -33.95
CA SER A 573 -13.26 -13.06 -33.29
C SER A 573 -12.13 -12.63 -32.36
N MET A 574 -11.92 -13.43 -31.30
CA MET A 574 -10.79 -13.32 -30.37
C MET A 574 -10.06 -14.67 -30.35
N THR A 575 -8.74 -14.65 -30.55
CA THR A 575 -7.91 -15.87 -30.60
C THR A 575 -6.83 -15.83 -29.54
N PHE A 576 -6.42 -17.02 -29.09
CA PHE A 576 -5.42 -17.22 -28.03
C PHE A 576 -4.45 -18.33 -28.44
N LYS A 577 -3.15 -18.12 -28.22
CA LYS A 577 -2.10 -19.13 -28.45
C LYS A 577 -0.97 -19.00 -27.42
N ALA A 578 -0.22 -20.07 -27.20
CA ALA A 578 0.99 -20.01 -26.39
C ALA A 578 2.07 -19.15 -27.06
N PRO A 579 2.93 -18.46 -26.30
CA PRO A 579 4.12 -17.82 -26.84
C PRO A 579 5.09 -18.86 -27.39
N ASP A 580 5.83 -18.47 -28.43
CA ASP A 580 6.86 -19.30 -29.06
C ASP A 580 8.21 -19.06 -28.38
N ASN A 581 8.66 -20.02 -27.57
CA ASN A 581 9.90 -19.90 -26.79
C ASN A 581 11.17 -19.88 -27.66
N GLY A 582 11.14 -20.44 -28.87
CA GLY A 582 12.29 -20.39 -29.79
C GLY A 582 12.48 -18.98 -30.35
N LYS A 583 11.37 -18.27 -30.57
CA LYS A 583 11.35 -16.89 -31.05
C LYS A 583 11.51 -15.86 -29.94
N TYR A 584 11.03 -16.15 -28.73
CA TYR A 584 10.95 -15.20 -27.61
C TYR A 584 11.67 -15.67 -26.33
N PRO A 585 12.99 -15.91 -26.38
CA PRO A 585 13.77 -16.36 -25.22
C PRO A 585 13.76 -15.36 -24.04
N CYS A 586 13.52 -14.07 -24.32
CA CYS A 586 13.44 -13.02 -23.29
C CYS A 586 12.38 -13.30 -22.21
N ILE A 587 11.29 -14.01 -22.56
CA ILE A 587 10.27 -14.41 -21.57
C ILE A 587 10.93 -15.29 -20.50
N GLY A 588 11.66 -16.32 -20.92
CA GLY A 588 12.36 -17.24 -20.01
C GLY A 588 13.36 -16.53 -19.08
N LEU A 589 14.11 -15.56 -19.62
CA LEU A 589 15.04 -14.73 -18.85
C LEU A 589 14.32 -13.92 -17.76
N ALA A 590 13.16 -13.36 -18.08
CA ALA A 590 12.39 -12.59 -17.09
C ALA A 590 11.81 -13.46 -15.97
N TYR A 591 11.28 -14.65 -16.29
CA TYR A 591 10.86 -15.61 -15.26
C TYR A 591 12.04 -16.04 -14.38
N ALA A 592 13.22 -16.28 -14.98
CA ALA A 592 14.42 -16.65 -14.23
C ALA A 592 14.87 -15.52 -13.28
N ALA A 593 14.96 -14.28 -13.79
CA ALA A 593 15.31 -13.12 -12.99
C ALA A 593 14.31 -12.86 -11.86
N GLY A 594 13.01 -12.95 -12.16
CA GLY A 594 11.95 -12.77 -11.20
C GLY A 594 12.01 -13.79 -10.05
N ARG A 595 12.19 -15.08 -10.36
CA ARG A 595 12.31 -16.14 -9.34
C ARG A 595 13.51 -15.94 -8.41
N VAL A 596 14.60 -15.36 -8.92
CA VAL A 596 15.76 -14.99 -8.10
C VAL A 596 15.47 -13.75 -7.25
N GLY A 597 14.78 -12.75 -7.82
CA GLY A 597 14.45 -11.50 -7.15
C GLY A 597 15.68 -10.63 -6.87
N GLY A 598 15.61 -9.80 -5.82
CA GLY A 598 16.72 -8.95 -5.39
C GLY A 598 17.24 -8.04 -6.50
N THR A 599 18.56 -7.90 -6.62
CA THR A 599 19.21 -7.12 -7.70
C THR A 599 19.12 -7.74 -9.09
N MET A 600 18.68 -9.00 -9.21
CA MET A 600 18.65 -9.67 -10.52
C MET A 600 17.62 -9.04 -11.46
N THR A 601 16.48 -8.56 -10.94
CA THR A 601 15.46 -7.88 -11.76
C THR A 601 15.94 -6.49 -12.21
N ALA A 602 16.74 -5.79 -11.39
CA ALA A 602 17.41 -4.55 -11.78
C ALA A 602 18.46 -4.79 -12.89
N CYS A 603 19.27 -5.86 -12.76
CA CYS A 603 20.23 -6.26 -13.79
C CYS A 603 19.52 -6.59 -15.11
N LEU A 604 18.47 -7.41 -15.10
CA LEU A 604 17.67 -7.73 -16.29
C LEU A 604 17.16 -6.46 -16.97
N ASN A 605 16.52 -5.56 -16.21
CA ASN A 605 15.95 -4.34 -16.75
C ASN A 605 17.03 -3.48 -17.44
N ALA A 606 18.12 -3.20 -16.74
CA ALA A 606 19.19 -2.34 -17.23
C ALA A 606 19.95 -2.94 -18.42
N ALA A 607 20.19 -4.26 -18.38
CA ALA A 607 20.77 -4.99 -19.51
C ALA A 607 19.85 -4.92 -20.74
N ASN A 608 18.53 -5.11 -20.56
CA ASN A 608 17.57 -4.98 -21.65
C ASN A 608 17.52 -3.55 -22.20
N GLU A 609 17.48 -2.52 -21.35
CA GLU A 609 17.47 -1.13 -21.80
C GLU A 609 18.68 -0.82 -22.68
N MET A 610 19.88 -1.28 -22.29
CA MET A 610 21.08 -1.11 -23.10
C MET A 610 21.02 -1.93 -24.40
N ALA A 611 20.66 -3.21 -24.33
CA ALA A 611 20.60 -4.06 -25.52
C ALA A 611 19.59 -3.55 -26.56
N ASN A 612 18.42 -3.09 -26.09
CA ASN A 612 17.38 -2.45 -26.90
C ASN A 612 17.90 -1.16 -27.56
N GLN A 613 18.56 -0.29 -26.80
CA GLN A 613 19.18 0.93 -27.33
C GLN A 613 20.21 0.60 -28.41
N MET A 614 21.15 -0.29 -28.12
CA MET A 614 22.21 -0.72 -29.05
C MET A 614 21.65 -1.35 -30.33
N PHE A 615 20.57 -2.13 -30.22
CA PHE A 615 19.84 -2.69 -31.36
C PHE A 615 19.20 -1.59 -32.22
N ARG A 616 18.56 -0.59 -31.59
CA ARG A 616 17.92 0.53 -32.31
C ARG A 616 18.93 1.45 -32.98
N GLU A 617 20.08 1.67 -32.34
CA GLU A 617 21.16 2.53 -32.84
C GLU A 617 22.04 1.82 -33.89
N ASN A 618 21.73 0.58 -34.24
CA ASN A 618 22.44 -0.20 -35.24
C ASN A 618 23.95 -0.30 -34.96
N THR A 619 24.30 -0.59 -33.71
CA THR A 619 25.69 -0.79 -33.27
C THR A 619 26.31 -2.11 -33.77
N GLY A 620 25.54 -2.92 -34.51
CA GLY A 620 25.90 -4.26 -34.98
C GLY A 620 25.29 -5.40 -34.16
N LEU A 621 24.60 -5.09 -33.05
CA LEU A 621 23.82 -6.05 -32.26
C LEU A 621 22.52 -6.42 -33.02
N ASP A 622 22.29 -7.71 -33.24
CA ASP A 622 21.11 -8.22 -33.96
C ASP A 622 20.06 -8.83 -33.02
N TYR A 623 18.89 -9.20 -33.56
CA TYR A 623 17.71 -9.59 -32.77
C TYR A 623 17.97 -10.71 -31.76
N PHE A 624 18.63 -11.78 -32.19
CA PHE A 624 18.95 -12.93 -31.33
C PHE A 624 20.18 -12.69 -30.43
N ASP A 625 20.91 -11.59 -30.61
CA ASP A 625 21.99 -11.20 -29.69
C ASP A 625 21.43 -10.50 -28.44
N ILE A 626 20.26 -9.83 -28.54
CA ILE A 626 19.57 -9.18 -27.41
C ILE A 626 19.44 -10.14 -26.20
N PRO A 627 18.78 -11.30 -26.30
CA PRO A 627 18.66 -12.22 -25.17
C PRO A 627 20.01 -12.75 -24.69
N ARG A 628 20.99 -12.94 -25.59
CA ARG A 628 22.32 -13.49 -25.24
C ARG A 628 23.12 -12.53 -24.36
N VAL A 629 23.18 -11.25 -24.73
CA VAL A 629 23.91 -10.26 -23.94
C VAL A 629 23.22 -9.99 -22.60
N ILE A 630 21.89 -10.08 -22.55
CA ILE A 630 21.11 -9.97 -21.31
C ILE A 630 21.40 -11.15 -20.39
N GLU A 631 21.30 -12.38 -20.91
CA GLU A 631 21.60 -13.61 -20.17
C GLU A 631 23.02 -13.57 -19.61
N LYS A 632 24.00 -13.16 -20.42
CA LYS A 632 25.39 -13.05 -19.97
C LYS A 632 25.57 -12.02 -18.85
N ALA A 633 24.92 -10.86 -18.95
CA ALA A 633 24.95 -9.86 -17.89
C ALA A 633 24.33 -10.40 -16.59
N MET A 634 23.18 -11.08 -16.68
CA MET A 634 22.53 -11.73 -15.53
C MET A 634 23.43 -12.81 -14.90
N ASP A 635 24.09 -13.63 -15.72
CA ASP A 635 24.99 -14.68 -15.25
C ASP A 635 26.19 -14.11 -14.51
N ASP A 636 26.82 -13.05 -15.04
CA ASP A 636 27.95 -12.40 -14.40
C ASP A 636 27.53 -11.68 -13.10
N HIS A 637 26.32 -11.13 -13.06
CA HIS A 637 25.78 -10.45 -11.88
C HIS A 637 25.61 -11.37 -10.68
N LYS A 638 25.55 -12.70 -10.88
CA LYS A 638 25.46 -13.68 -9.79
C LYS A 638 26.60 -13.54 -8.77
N ALA A 639 27.76 -13.04 -9.18
CA ALA A 639 28.90 -12.83 -8.30
C ALA A 639 28.67 -11.75 -7.23
N ASP A 640 27.90 -10.71 -7.57
CA ASP A 640 27.65 -9.52 -6.74
C ASP A 640 26.16 -9.40 -6.35
N PHE A 641 25.43 -10.52 -6.37
CA PHE A 641 23.99 -10.56 -6.12
C PHE A 641 23.62 -10.12 -4.69
N LEU A 642 22.65 -9.22 -4.58
CA LEU A 642 22.04 -8.81 -3.32
C LEU A 642 20.55 -9.16 -3.29
N GLN A 643 20.14 -9.89 -2.25
CA GLN A 643 18.75 -10.30 -2.06
C GLN A 643 17.83 -9.12 -1.64
N ALA A 644 18.35 -8.22 -0.81
CA ALA A 644 17.61 -7.09 -0.24
C ALA A 644 18.35 -5.77 -0.54
N PRO A 645 18.31 -5.29 -1.80
CA PRO A 645 19.05 -4.09 -2.18
C PRO A 645 18.44 -2.81 -1.63
N THR A 646 19.31 -1.83 -1.39
CA THR A 646 18.93 -0.43 -1.24
C THR A 646 18.68 0.24 -2.60
N LEU A 647 18.16 1.46 -2.58
CA LEU A 647 18.02 2.26 -3.80
C LEU A 647 19.37 2.51 -4.50
N ASP A 648 20.42 2.79 -3.73
CA ASP A 648 21.76 3.03 -4.27
C ASP A 648 22.34 1.77 -4.91
N ASP A 649 22.09 0.59 -4.33
CA ASP A 649 22.48 -0.69 -4.93
C ASP A 649 21.78 -0.91 -6.28
N ILE A 650 20.49 -0.58 -6.39
CA ILE A 650 19.75 -0.70 -7.66
C ILE A 650 20.32 0.25 -8.72
N ILE A 651 20.63 1.50 -8.35
CA ILE A 651 21.25 2.48 -9.25
C ILE A 651 22.64 2.02 -9.69
N HIS A 652 23.43 1.45 -8.76
CA HIS A 652 24.74 0.90 -9.07
C HIS A 652 24.65 -0.27 -10.05
N VAL A 653 23.73 -1.21 -9.81
CA VAL A 653 23.51 -2.38 -10.68
C VAL A 653 23.00 -1.95 -12.06
N ASP A 654 22.15 -0.93 -12.15
CA ASP A 654 21.72 -0.38 -13.43
C ASP A 654 22.93 0.10 -14.26
N ALA A 655 23.79 0.94 -13.67
CA ALA A 655 24.98 1.44 -14.34
C ALA A 655 25.95 0.31 -14.75
N TRP A 656 26.17 -0.66 -13.86
CA TRP A 656 27.03 -1.81 -14.11
C TRP A 656 26.51 -2.70 -15.24
N ALA A 657 25.21 -3.04 -15.24
CA ALA A 657 24.63 -3.94 -16.24
C ALA A 657 24.64 -3.32 -17.63
N ARG A 658 24.37 -2.01 -17.73
CA ARG A 658 24.51 -1.24 -18.98
C ARG A 658 25.93 -1.30 -19.52
N ASP A 659 26.92 -1.12 -18.66
CA ASP A 659 28.33 -1.19 -19.07
C ASP A 659 28.75 -2.61 -19.48
N ARG A 660 28.26 -3.61 -18.75
CA ARG A 660 28.52 -5.01 -19.03
C ARG A 660 28.00 -5.45 -20.40
N VAL A 661 26.78 -5.01 -20.77
CA VAL A 661 26.18 -5.28 -22.09
C VAL A 661 26.98 -4.61 -23.20
N ARG A 662 27.41 -3.35 -23.02
CA ARG A 662 28.26 -2.66 -24.01
C ARG A 662 29.54 -3.45 -24.30
N ARG A 663 30.24 -3.88 -23.25
CA ARG A 663 31.45 -4.72 -23.39
C ARG A 663 31.17 -6.06 -24.05
N GLU A 664 30.08 -6.74 -23.68
CA GLU A 664 29.71 -8.03 -24.28
C GLU A 664 29.42 -7.93 -25.78
N ALA A 665 28.69 -6.88 -26.16
CA ALA A 665 28.35 -6.64 -27.56
C ALA A 665 29.62 -6.36 -28.38
N ASP A 666 30.53 -5.52 -27.88
CA ASP A 666 31.80 -5.20 -28.55
C ASP A 666 32.69 -6.44 -28.74
N ASP A 667 32.76 -7.32 -27.74
CA ASP A 667 33.54 -8.55 -27.83
C ASP A 667 32.92 -9.57 -28.80
N ASN A 668 31.59 -9.71 -28.81
CA ASN A 668 30.88 -10.57 -29.77
C ASN A 668 30.92 -10.04 -31.21
N LEU A 669 30.91 -8.72 -31.41
CA LEU A 669 31.10 -8.10 -32.72
C LEU A 669 32.46 -8.43 -33.35
N ARG A 670 33.45 -8.77 -32.52
CA ARG A 670 34.81 -9.16 -32.94
C ARG A 670 34.96 -10.68 -33.16
N ALA A 671 34.00 -11.49 -32.71
CA ALA A 671 34.02 -12.94 -32.88
C ALA A 671 33.25 -13.38 -34.15
N PRO A 672 33.68 -14.43 -34.88
CA PRO A 672 32.96 -14.93 -36.04
C PRO A 672 31.57 -15.44 -35.63
N ARG A 673 30.51 -14.91 -36.28
CA ARG A 673 29.11 -15.25 -36.01
C ARG A 673 28.80 -16.71 -36.38
N HIS A 674 28.86 -17.62 -35.42
CA HIS A 674 28.28 -18.95 -35.58
C HIS A 674 26.75 -18.84 -35.53
N HIS A 675 26.10 -19.01 -36.68
CA HIS A 675 24.65 -19.11 -36.77
C HIS A 675 24.20 -20.35 -36.01
N PHE A 676 23.51 -20.16 -34.89
CA PHE A 676 22.88 -21.25 -34.18
C PHE A 676 21.55 -21.57 -34.87
N VAL A 677 21.52 -22.70 -35.57
CA VAL A 677 20.26 -23.40 -35.88
C VAL A 677 19.79 -23.99 -34.56
N ALA A 678 18.61 -23.59 -34.10
CA ALA A 678 18.00 -24.08 -32.86
C ALA A 678 17.98 -25.62 -32.83
N LYS A 679 18.26 -26.20 -31.66
CA LYS A 679 18.14 -27.63 -31.37
C LYS A 679 17.02 -27.88 -30.38
#